data_AF-A0AA43A7A0-F1
#
_entry.id   AF-A0AA43A7A0-F1
#
_cell.length_a   1.000
_cell.length_b   1.000
_cell.length_c   1.000
_cell.angle_alpha   90.00
_cell.angle_beta   90.00
_cell.angle_gamma   90.00
#
_symmetry.space_group_name_H-M   'P 1'
#
loop_
_entity.id
_entity.type
_entity.pdbx_description
1 polymer ?
#
loop_
_entity_poly.entity_id
_entity_poly.type
_entity_poly.pdbx_seq_one_letter_code
_entity_poly.pdbx_strand_id
1 'polypeptide(L)'
;MSNPLPSLTRFGLSFEGLYERSGLIRLDQAFLQELQQTDSALHGRLGKARMDKGALAPKAESELLLALAPHLDDFVAELFGIVPEVRALSARHHELAPLYSVKRLFVQRKAMHKYKPDAAAVLDGPAIGEKLAALFGEPLTELAFARHVTTWQQDEQANAEALDLALQYAAWAAHTDAGHARHHAGVLFKAPHKLDSQHLVPVQTSTAGGYAEHRFDVSKLRQRSGFKLTDSGTDLTGALDQANYCIWCHEQGKDSCSKGLLEKGASGRGAQSFKKSPFGITLAGCPLEEKVSEFHKAKTEGHALGALAIIIVDNPMLAATGHRICNDCMKACIYQKQEPVDIPQAETRTLKDVLELPWGFEIYSLLTRWNPLNLRNPYPRTPSGKRVLVAGMGPAGFSLAHFLMNDGHTVVGIDGLKIEPLPADLSGVDVMGAHVPFHPIRDISELYESLDERAMAGFGGVAEYGITVRWDKNFLKIIRLLLERRRQFALFGGVRFGGTITAEDAFAAGFDHIALAIGAGRPTVLDMPNGLARGVRTASDFLMALQLTGAAKVDSIANMQLRLPVVVIGGGLTAIDTATESLAYYPLQVEKFLLRYELLARAHGEAAARIAWNTEERETADEFIAHARAIRAERAAAIREGREPRILQLLQSWGGATIAYRKRLVDSPSYTLNHEEVHKALEEGITFAECLTPLAIEVDGYGHARALKAAVQTRREDGTWYESGQVELPAKAILIAAGTQPNTVLAREDAANFVLDGRYFRACGADGQPVAAEKSISKPNAVNVLLSKRDDGRCISYFGDVHPSFFGNVVKAIGSAKQGYPVVSGVLEQIKAATAADDATFFAGLQRELRATVHAVKRLTPEIVEVVVRAPLAARRFRPGQFYRLQNFETIAPRTEGSTLAMEGLALTGASVDTEQGLLSTIVLEMGGSSDLCVELRPGEPVVLMGPTGSPTEIPEHETVILVGGGLGNAVLFSIGQAMRKAGSRVLYFAGYKRMIDRYRIEDIEAASDVVVWCCDEEPGFVPSRPGDRRFVGNIVQSMRAYAAGELGEQVISFGDADRIIAIGSDRMMAAVAKARHAALKPYLKAQHQAIGSINSPMQCMMKEICAQCLQPHVDPATGKISYVFSCFNQDQPLDCVDWNGLDQRLKQNSTQEKLTAEWLDHCLVKLELRDIQRV
;
A
#
# COMPACT_ATOMS: atom_id res chain seq x y z
N MET A 1 19.44 6.73 -29.48
CA MET A 1 19.03 7.46 -30.70
C MET A 1 17.54 7.73 -30.57
N SER A 2 17.15 8.98 -30.36
CA SER A 2 15.76 9.39 -30.14
C SER A 2 14.94 9.23 -31.42
N ASN A 3 13.90 8.39 -31.42
CA ASN A 3 12.83 8.48 -32.41
C ASN A 3 12.05 9.78 -32.13
N PRO A 4 12.25 10.87 -32.87
CA PRO A 4 11.48 12.08 -32.64
C PRO A 4 10.03 11.80 -33.04
N LEU A 5 9.06 12.37 -32.31
CA LEU A 5 7.67 12.36 -32.75
C LEU A 5 7.58 13.01 -34.14
N PRO A 6 7.13 12.28 -35.17
CA PRO A 6 7.33 12.69 -36.56
C PRO A 6 6.57 13.96 -36.97
N SER A 7 5.52 14.37 -36.24
CA SER A 7 4.66 15.51 -36.62
C SER A 7 4.74 16.74 -35.72
N LEU A 8 5.45 16.73 -34.58
CA LEU A 8 5.53 17.91 -33.71
C LEU A 8 6.14 19.14 -34.40
N THR A 9 7.06 18.91 -35.33
CA THR A 9 7.71 19.96 -36.13
C THR A 9 6.72 20.72 -37.02
N ARG A 10 5.67 20.05 -37.54
CA ARG A 10 4.57 20.68 -38.30
C ARG A 10 3.85 21.74 -37.47
N PHE A 11 3.78 21.54 -36.15
CA PHE A 11 3.15 22.46 -35.20
C PHE A 11 4.16 23.42 -34.54
N GLY A 12 5.44 23.41 -34.96
CA GLY A 12 6.49 24.25 -34.37
C GLY A 12 6.81 23.90 -32.91
N LEU A 13 6.59 22.64 -32.51
CA LEU A 13 6.79 22.13 -31.16
C LEU A 13 7.97 21.15 -31.11
N SER A 14 8.63 21.08 -29.96
CA SER A 14 9.52 19.97 -29.59
C SER A 14 8.83 19.09 -28.55
N PHE A 15 9.36 17.88 -28.34
CA PHE A 15 8.83 17.00 -27.30
C PHE A 15 8.98 17.60 -25.90
N GLU A 16 10.13 18.22 -25.59
CA GLU A 16 10.31 18.93 -24.31
C GLU A 16 9.31 20.09 -24.18
N GLY A 17 8.97 20.75 -25.29
CA GLY A 17 7.95 21.78 -25.35
C GLY A 17 6.57 21.30 -24.84
N LEU A 18 6.25 20.02 -24.95
CA LEU A 18 4.99 19.47 -24.39
C LEU A 18 4.98 19.42 -22.86
N TYR A 19 6.15 19.51 -22.21
CA TYR A 19 6.29 19.60 -20.76
C TYR A 19 6.40 21.05 -20.27
N GLU A 20 6.53 22.02 -21.18
CA GLU A 20 6.63 23.43 -20.87
C GLU A 20 5.31 24.16 -21.14
N ARG A 21 4.91 25.03 -20.21
CA ARG A 21 3.67 25.81 -20.33
C ARG A 21 3.60 26.62 -21.64
N SER A 22 4.73 27.20 -22.06
CA SER A 22 4.82 27.95 -23.33
C SER A 22 4.54 27.08 -24.55
N GLY A 23 4.96 25.81 -24.55
CA GLY A 23 4.63 24.85 -25.60
C GLY A 23 3.17 24.41 -25.54
N LEU A 24 2.61 24.18 -24.35
CA LEU A 24 1.18 23.85 -24.19
C LEU A 24 0.24 24.98 -24.65
N ILE A 25 0.62 26.25 -24.46
CA ILE A 25 -0.15 27.39 -25.00
C ILE A 25 -0.13 27.39 -26.53
N ARG A 26 1.03 27.17 -27.14
CA ARG A 26 1.15 27.08 -28.60
C ARG A 26 0.35 25.88 -29.14
N LEU A 27 0.34 24.76 -28.43
CA LEU A 27 -0.45 23.59 -28.76
C LEU A 27 -1.96 23.90 -28.71
N ASP A 28 -2.44 24.55 -27.65
CA ASP A 28 -3.85 24.94 -27.53
C ASP A 28 -4.26 25.93 -28.65
N GLN A 29 -3.38 26.87 -29.01
CA GLN A 29 -3.60 27.77 -30.14
C GLN A 29 -3.69 27.01 -31.47
N ALA A 30 -2.84 26.00 -31.69
CA ALA A 30 -2.90 25.16 -32.89
C ALA A 30 -4.24 24.39 -32.96
N PHE A 31 -4.68 23.80 -31.85
CA PHE A 31 -5.99 23.14 -31.77
C PHE A 31 -7.14 24.10 -32.08
N LEU A 32 -7.12 25.32 -31.51
CA LEU A 32 -8.16 26.33 -31.78
C LEU A 32 -8.16 26.78 -33.24
N GLN A 33 -6.99 26.93 -33.87
CA GLN A 33 -6.87 27.28 -35.28
C GLN A 33 -7.45 26.18 -36.19
N GLU A 34 -7.16 24.92 -35.88
CA GLU A 34 -7.69 23.78 -36.62
C GLU A 34 -9.21 23.63 -36.43
N LEU A 35 -9.69 23.81 -35.19
CA LEU A 35 -11.12 23.82 -34.90
C LEU A 35 -11.83 24.96 -35.63
N GLN A 36 -11.23 26.15 -35.72
CA GLN A 36 -11.79 27.27 -36.47
C GLN A 36 -11.90 26.98 -37.98
N GLN A 37 -11.00 26.16 -38.53
CA GLN A 37 -11.02 25.74 -39.94
C GLN A 37 -12.04 24.62 -40.20
N THR A 38 -12.14 23.65 -39.28
CA THR A 38 -13.00 22.46 -39.45
C THR A 38 -14.44 22.68 -38.98
N ASP A 39 -14.65 23.41 -37.88
CA ASP A 39 -15.96 23.80 -37.36
C ASP A 39 -15.89 25.18 -36.65
N SER A 40 -16.03 26.24 -37.45
CA SER A 40 -16.04 27.63 -36.98
C SER A 40 -17.12 27.94 -35.92
N ALA A 41 -18.26 27.24 -35.97
CA ALA A 41 -19.35 27.46 -35.02
C ALA A 41 -19.01 26.85 -33.66
N LEU A 42 -18.44 25.65 -33.65
CA LEU A 42 -17.97 24.98 -32.45
C LEU A 42 -16.78 25.72 -31.82
N HIS A 43 -15.85 26.24 -32.62
CA HIS A 43 -14.80 27.15 -32.14
C HIS A 43 -15.39 28.36 -31.41
N GLY A 44 -16.40 29.02 -32.00
CA GLY A 44 -17.09 30.14 -31.37
C GLY A 44 -17.78 29.78 -30.04
N ARG A 45 -18.37 28.58 -29.94
CA ARG A 45 -18.96 28.06 -28.68
C ARG A 45 -17.89 27.82 -27.62
N LEU A 46 -16.77 27.19 -27.98
CA LEU A 46 -15.64 26.94 -27.09
C LEU A 46 -15.03 28.26 -26.58
N GLY A 47 -14.80 29.21 -27.46
CA GLY A 47 -14.28 30.54 -27.10
C GLY A 47 -15.17 31.26 -26.09
N LYS A 48 -16.49 31.27 -26.32
CA LYS A 48 -17.47 31.83 -25.36
C LYS A 48 -17.43 31.10 -24.01
N ALA A 49 -17.39 29.77 -24.03
CA ALA A 49 -17.36 28.96 -22.81
C ALA A 49 -16.09 29.19 -21.96
N ARG A 50 -14.94 29.47 -22.60
CA ARG A 50 -13.68 29.77 -21.93
C ARG A 50 -13.59 31.22 -21.42
N MET A 51 -14.31 32.15 -22.05
CA MET A 51 -14.35 33.57 -21.63
C MET A 51 -15.34 33.83 -20.49
N ASP A 52 -16.44 33.08 -20.45
CA ASP A 52 -17.44 33.23 -19.40
C ASP A 52 -16.88 32.75 -18.06
N LYS A 53 -16.92 33.62 -17.05
CA LYS A 53 -16.49 33.27 -15.68
C LYS A 53 -17.54 32.40 -14.96
N GLY A 54 -18.77 32.35 -15.47
CA GLY A 54 -19.84 31.46 -15.00
C GLY A 54 -19.72 30.05 -15.58
N ALA A 55 -20.21 29.06 -14.85
CA ALA A 55 -20.34 27.71 -15.41
C ALA A 55 -21.47 27.66 -16.43
N LEU A 56 -21.22 27.03 -17.59
CA LEU A 56 -22.28 26.62 -18.49
C LEU A 56 -23.32 25.77 -17.73
N ALA A 57 -24.57 25.82 -18.17
CA ALA A 57 -25.57 24.88 -17.69
C ALA A 57 -25.06 23.44 -17.93
N PRO A 58 -25.20 22.50 -16.97
CA PRO A 58 -24.56 21.18 -17.06
C PRO A 58 -24.78 20.46 -18.39
N LYS A 59 -26.02 20.47 -18.90
CA LYS A 59 -26.35 19.87 -20.21
C LYS A 59 -25.61 20.52 -21.38
N ALA A 60 -25.52 21.85 -21.38
CA ALA A 60 -24.80 22.59 -22.43
C ALA A 60 -23.29 22.35 -22.36
N GLU A 61 -22.73 22.15 -21.15
CA GLU A 61 -21.35 21.72 -20.97
C GLU A 61 -21.16 20.32 -21.57
N SER A 62 -21.98 19.32 -21.20
CA SER A 62 -21.89 17.96 -21.74
C SER A 62 -22.02 17.92 -23.28
N GLU A 63 -22.97 18.65 -23.86
CA GLU A 63 -23.13 18.75 -25.32
C GLU A 63 -21.93 19.39 -26.02
N LEU A 64 -21.27 20.37 -25.37
CA LEU A 64 -20.06 20.98 -25.91
C LEU A 64 -18.88 20.00 -25.87
N LEU A 65 -18.69 19.27 -24.76
CA LEU A 65 -17.60 18.31 -24.63
C LEU A 65 -17.72 17.16 -25.64
N LEU A 66 -18.93 16.62 -25.81
CA LEU A 66 -19.21 15.57 -26.79
C LEU A 66 -19.00 16.05 -28.23
N ALA A 67 -19.39 17.30 -28.55
CA ALA A 67 -19.15 17.86 -29.86
C ALA A 67 -17.66 18.08 -30.16
N LEU A 68 -16.85 18.41 -29.14
CA LEU A 68 -15.40 18.61 -29.28
C LEU A 68 -14.60 17.30 -29.34
N ALA A 69 -15.13 16.20 -28.78
CA ALA A 69 -14.46 14.90 -28.72
C ALA A 69 -13.92 14.41 -30.08
N PRO A 70 -14.70 14.36 -31.18
CA PRO A 70 -14.18 13.92 -32.48
C PRO A 70 -13.03 14.78 -33.00
N HIS A 71 -13.10 16.10 -32.82
CA HIS A 71 -12.03 17.01 -33.23
C HIS A 71 -10.76 16.83 -32.40
N LEU A 72 -10.89 16.44 -31.13
CA LEU A 72 -9.74 16.11 -30.30
C LEU A 72 -9.08 14.80 -30.74
N ASP A 73 -9.87 13.76 -31.08
CA ASP A 73 -9.35 12.50 -31.64
C ASP A 73 -8.49 12.76 -32.87
N ASP A 74 -9.03 13.49 -33.86
CA ASP A 74 -8.34 13.79 -35.11
C ASP A 74 -7.07 14.61 -34.86
N PHE A 75 -7.16 15.68 -34.06
CA PHE A 75 -6.02 16.55 -33.76
C PHE A 75 -4.88 15.82 -33.06
N VAL A 76 -5.18 15.03 -32.02
CA VAL A 76 -4.16 14.28 -31.28
C VAL A 76 -3.57 13.16 -32.15
N ALA A 77 -4.39 12.51 -32.97
CA ALA A 77 -3.91 11.51 -33.91
C ALA A 77 -2.92 12.11 -34.93
N GLU A 78 -3.19 13.32 -35.45
CA GLU A 78 -2.25 14.05 -36.31
C GLU A 78 -0.99 14.49 -35.53
N LEU A 79 -1.15 15.00 -34.31
CA LEU A 79 -0.05 15.49 -33.46
C LEU A 79 0.99 14.40 -33.13
N PHE A 80 0.56 13.15 -32.99
CA PHE A 80 1.44 12.01 -32.72
C PHE A 80 1.74 11.16 -33.96
N GLY A 81 1.11 11.45 -35.10
CA GLY A 81 1.31 10.72 -36.35
C GLY A 81 0.73 9.30 -36.34
N ILE A 82 -0.39 9.10 -35.64
CA ILE A 82 -1.04 7.80 -35.40
C ILE A 82 -2.47 7.72 -35.95
N VAL A 83 -2.76 8.52 -36.99
CA VAL A 83 -4.08 8.56 -37.65
C VAL A 83 -4.56 7.15 -38.08
N PRO A 84 -3.72 6.29 -38.69
CA PRO A 84 -4.14 4.93 -39.05
C PRO A 84 -4.57 4.09 -37.84
N GLU A 85 -3.83 4.15 -36.74
CA GLU A 85 -4.06 3.36 -35.52
C GLU A 85 -5.32 3.82 -34.78
N VAL A 86 -5.54 5.14 -34.67
CA VAL A 86 -6.77 5.71 -34.09
C VAL A 86 -7.99 5.36 -34.94
N ARG A 87 -7.89 5.47 -36.27
CA ARG A 87 -8.97 5.04 -37.18
C ARG A 87 -9.24 3.55 -37.10
N ALA A 88 -8.22 2.71 -36.97
CA ALA A 88 -8.38 1.27 -36.79
C ALA A 88 -9.10 0.94 -35.46
N LEU A 89 -8.74 1.63 -34.37
CA LEU A 89 -9.43 1.49 -33.09
C LEU A 89 -10.90 1.92 -33.20
N SER A 90 -11.17 3.07 -33.83
CA SER A 90 -12.53 3.54 -34.08
C SER A 90 -13.34 2.56 -34.94
N ALA A 91 -12.73 1.99 -36.00
CA ALA A 91 -13.37 0.99 -36.86
C ALA A 91 -13.76 -0.27 -36.07
N ARG A 92 -12.92 -0.74 -35.15
CA ARG A 92 -13.23 -1.88 -34.25
C ARG A 92 -14.43 -1.59 -33.33
N HIS A 93 -14.62 -0.34 -32.89
CA HIS A 93 -15.81 0.03 -32.12
C HIS A 93 -17.08 -0.10 -32.97
N HIS A 94 -17.04 0.42 -34.20
CA HIS A 94 -18.17 0.38 -35.14
C HIS A 94 -18.49 -1.05 -35.61
N GLU A 95 -17.48 -1.89 -35.80
CA GLU A 95 -17.65 -3.31 -36.15
C GLU A 95 -18.49 -4.06 -35.10
N LEU A 96 -18.33 -3.72 -33.82
CA LEU A 96 -19.06 -4.33 -32.71
C LEU A 96 -20.47 -3.75 -32.50
N ALA A 97 -20.81 -2.61 -33.11
CA ALA A 97 -22.09 -1.92 -32.90
C ALA A 97 -23.35 -2.81 -33.09
N PRO A 98 -23.42 -3.73 -34.09
CA PRO A 98 -24.53 -4.65 -34.22
C PRO A 98 -24.79 -5.50 -32.98
N LEU A 99 -23.73 -5.94 -32.26
CA LEU A 99 -23.88 -6.79 -31.07
C LEU A 99 -24.79 -6.13 -30.03
N TYR A 100 -24.54 -4.86 -29.71
CA TYR A 100 -25.24 -4.17 -28.64
C TYR A 100 -26.66 -3.76 -29.05
N SER A 101 -26.83 -3.36 -30.32
CA SER A 101 -28.15 -3.08 -30.88
C SER A 101 -29.04 -4.33 -30.87
N VAL A 102 -28.54 -5.45 -31.39
CA VAL A 102 -29.26 -6.73 -31.44
C VAL A 102 -29.51 -7.27 -30.03
N LYS A 103 -28.53 -7.20 -29.12
CA LYS A 103 -28.70 -7.58 -27.71
C LYS A 103 -29.91 -6.88 -27.09
N ARG A 104 -29.99 -5.56 -27.23
CA ARG A 104 -31.05 -4.75 -26.61
C ARG A 104 -32.39 -4.88 -27.34
N LEU A 105 -32.40 -4.70 -28.66
CA LEU A 105 -33.63 -4.55 -29.44
C LEU A 105 -34.22 -5.89 -29.89
N PHE A 106 -33.39 -6.92 -30.08
CA PHE A 106 -33.83 -8.22 -30.56
C PHE A 106 -33.81 -9.28 -29.45
N VAL A 107 -32.67 -9.54 -28.81
CA VAL A 107 -32.56 -10.61 -27.80
C VAL A 107 -33.41 -10.29 -26.58
N GLN A 108 -33.15 -9.16 -25.91
CA GLN A 108 -33.82 -8.81 -24.65
C GLN A 108 -35.29 -8.42 -24.84
N ARG A 109 -35.59 -7.60 -25.87
CA ARG A 109 -36.94 -7.06 -26.08
C ARG A 109 -37.88 -7.95 -26.89
N LYS A 110 -37.36 -8.76 -27.83
CA LYS A 110 -38.19 -9.66 -28.66
C LYS A 110 -38.05 -11.12 -28.22
N ALA A 111 -36.84 -11.70 -28.24
CA ALA A 111 -36.64 -13.14 -28.03
C ALA A 111 -37.03 -13.60 -26.61
N MET A 112 -36.41 -13.01 -25.57
CA MET A 112 -36.70 -13.33 -24.16
C MET A 112 -38.14 -12.96 -23.74
N HIS A 113 -38.77 -12.05 -24.47
CA HIS A 113 -40.17 -11.72 -24.25
C HIS A 113 -41.10 -12.79 -24.84
N LYS A 114 -40.85 -13.21 -26.10
CA LYS A 114 -41.66 -14.17 -26.86
C LYS A 114 -41.53 -15.59 -26.32
N TYR A 115 -40.31 -16.07 -26.07
CA TYR A 115 -40.04 -17.42 -25.58
C TYR A 115 -39.59 -17.36 -24.12
N LYS A 116 -40.47 -17.80 -23.21
CA LYS A 116 -40.17 -17.91 -21.78
C LYS A 116 -39.23 -19.09 -21.50
N PRO A 117 -38.58 -19.17 -20.32
CA PRO A 117 -37.61 -20.22 -20.00
C PRO A 117 -38.10 -21.65 -20.32
N ASP A 118 -39.33 -22.00 -19.95
CA ASP A 118 -39.88 -23.34 -20.22
C ASP A 118 -40.02 -23.64 -21.72
N ALA A 119 -40.39 -22.64 -22.52
CA ALA A 119 -40.48 -22.76 -23.97
C ALA A 119 -39.10 -22.78 -24.63
N ALA A 120 -38.12 -22.10 -24.06
CA ALA A 120 -36.74 -22.12 -24.54
C ALA A 120 -36.03 -23.45 -24.22
N ALA A 121 -36.39 -24.10 -23.11
CA ALA A 121 -35.80 -25.37 -22.67
C ALA A 121 -36.09 -26.55 -23.60
N VAL A 122 -37.18 -26.49 -24.38
CA VAL A 122 -37.55 -27.53 -25.36
C VAL A 122 -36.97 -27.28 -26.76
N LEU A 123 -36.27 -26.15 -26.97
CA LEU A 123 -35.65 -25.83 -28.26
C LEU A 123 -34.33 -26.59 -28.44
N ASP A 124 -34.14 -27.17 -29.63
CA ASP A 124 -32.85 -27.75 -30.04
C ASP A 124 -31.91 -26.65 -30.55
N GLY A 125 -31.30 -25.94 -29.61
CA GLY A 125 -30.35 -24.85 -29.90
C GLY A 125 -29.23 -25.24 -30.86
N PRO A 126 -28.52 -26.37 -30.67
CA PRO A 126 -27.51 -26.84 -31.61
C PRO A 126 -28.03 -26.97 -33.05
N ALA A 127 -29.15 -27.66 -33.26
CA ALA A 127 -29.71 -27.85 -34.61
C ALA A 127 -30.20 -26.54 -35.23
N ILE A 128 -30.79 -25.65 -34.42
CA ILE A 128 -31.17 -24.30 -34.87
C ILE A 128 -29.91 -23.50 -35.26
N GLY A 129 -28.84 -23.62 -34.48
CA GLY A 129 -27.57 -22.95 -34.74
C GLY A 129 -26.92 -23.39 -36.05
N GLU A 130 -26.98 -24.68 -36.40
CA GLU A 130 -26.51 -25.20 -37.69
C GLU A 130 -27.30 -24.61 -38.87
N LYS A 131 -28.63 -24.52 -38.73
CA LYS A 131 -29.50 -23.89 -39.75
C LYS A 131 -29.17 -22.41 -39.92
N LEU A 132 -28.94 -21.69 -38.82
CA LEU A 132 -28.52 -20.29 -38.86
C LEU A 132 -27.16 -20.12 -39.54
N ALA A 133 -26.18 -20.96 -39.21
CA ALA A 133 -24.87 -20.94 -39.88
C ALA A 133 -24.99 -21.18 -41.39
N ALA A 134 -25.88 -22.08 -41.82
CA ALA A 134 -26.16 -22.32 -43.24
C ALA A 134 -26.80 -21.10 -43.92
N LEU A 135 -27.74 -20.41 -43.25
CA LEU A 135 -28.35 -19.18 -43.76
C LEU A 135 -27.37 -18.00 -43.82
N PHE A 136 -26.43 -17.93 -42.87
CA PHE A 136 -25.41 -16.88 -42.82
C PHE A 136 -24.33 -17.06 -43.89
N GLY A 137 -24.07 -18.31 -44.31
CA GLY A 137 -22.95 -18.66 -45.20
C GLY A 137 -21.58 -18.58 -44.51
N GLU A 138 -21.56 -18.51 -43.18
CA GLU A 138 -20.36 -18.43 -42.34
C GLU A 138 -20.61 -19.05 -40.94
N PRO A 139 -19.57 -19.37 -40.14
CA PRO A 139 -19.74 -19.92 -38.82
C PRO A 139 -20.55 -19.02 -37.87
N LEU A 140 -21.42 -19.63 -37.07
CA LEU A 140 -22.23 -18.94 -36.06
C LEU A 140 -21.36 -18.41 -34.91
N THR A 141 -21.00 -17.14 -35.01
CA THR A 141 -20.46 -16.32 -33.90
C THR A 141 -21.51 -15.32 -33.43
N GLU A 142 -21.36 -14.75 -32.24
CA GLU A 142 -22.28 -13.70 -31.78
C GLU A 142 -22.27 -12.49 -32.73
N LEU A 143 -21.10 -12.11 -33.25
CA LEU A 143 -20.98 -10.97 -34.17
C LEU A 143 -21.63 -11.27 -35.52
N ALA A 144 -21.41 -12.46 -36.08
CA ALA A 144 -22.09 -12.89 -37.31
C ALA A 144 -23.62 -12.90 -37.11
N PHE A 145 -24.09 -13.48 -36.01
CA PHE A 145 -25.52 -13.48 -35.66
C PHE A 145 -26.07 -12.05 -35.60
N ALA A 146 -25.38 -11.14 -34.89
CA ALA A 146 -25.83 -9.76 -34.76
C ALA A 146 -25.85 -9.01 -36.10
N ARG A 147 -24.84 -9.21 -36.96
CA ARG A 147 -24.77 -8.60 -38.30
C ARG A 147 -25.91 -9.08 -39.20
N HIS A 148 -26.11 -10.39 -39.31
CA HIS A 148 -27.17 -10.96 -40.16
C HIS A 148 -28.56 -10.58 -39.65
N VAL A 149 -28.81 -10.64 -38.33
CA VAL A 149 -30.09 -10.20 -37.76
C VAL A 149 -30.32 -8.71 -38.01
N THR A 150 -29.29 -7.86 -37.89
CA THR A 150 -29.41 -6.43 -38.21
C THR A 150 -29.83 -6.22 -39.67
N THR A 151 -29.24 -6.95 -40.61
CA THR A 151 -29.61 -6.90 -42.03
C THR A 151 -31.04 -7.39 -42.26
N TRP A 152 -31.41 -8.53 -41.70
CA TRP A 152 -32.76 -9.09 -41.84
C TRP A 152 -33.85 -8.19 -41.24
N GLN A 153 -33.54 -7.43 -40.18
CA GLN A 153 -34.47 -6.45 -39.59
C GLN A 153 -34.78 -5.25 -40.50
N GLN A 154 -34.00 -5.01 -41.55
CA GLN A 154 -34.28 -3.94 -42.52
C GLN A 154 -35.49 -4.29 -43.40
N ASP A 155 -35.80 -5.58 -43.58
CA ASP A 155 -37.01 -6.08 -44.24
C ASP A 155 -37.56 -7.29 -43.47
N GLU A 156 -38.27 -7.01 -42.37
CA GLU A 156 -38.80 -8.06 -41.49
C GLU A 156 -39.81 -8.97 -42.20
N GLN A 157 -40.50 -8.48 -43.24
CA GLN A 157 -41.50 -9.26 -43.96
C GLN A 157 -40.86 -10.29 -44.89
N ALA A 158 -39.82 -9.90 -45.64
CA ALA A 158 -39.09 -10.82 -46.49
C ALA A 158 -38.28 -11.86 -45.69
N ASN A 159 -37.86 -11.51 -44.47
CA ASN A 159 -36.99 -12.36 -43.63
C ASN A 159 -37.71 -13.00 -42.42
N ALA A 160 -39.04 -13.08 -42.45
CA ALA A 160 -39.84 -13.49 -41.28
C ALA A 160 -39.44 -14.88 -40.73
N GLU A 161 -39.20 -15.87 -41.60
CA GLU A 161 -38.80 -17.23 -41.18
C GLU A 161 -37.39 -17.24 -40.55
N ALA A 162 -36.44 -16.53 -41.16
CA ALA A 162 -35.08 -16.43 -40.66
C ALA A 162 -35.01 -15.70 -39.31
N LEU A 163 -35.80 -14.62 -39.15
CA LEU A 163 -35.93 -13.89 -37.90
C LEU A 163 -36.60 -14.73 -36.81
N ASP A 164 -37.61 -15.54 -37.13
CA ASP A 164 -38.23 -16.43 -36.15
C ASP A 164 -37.23 -17.49 -35.65
N LEU A 165 -36.47 -18.10 -36.56
CA LEU A 165 -35.40 -19.04 -36.22
C LEU A 165 -34.34 -18.39 -35.33
N ALA A 166 -33.94 -17.15 -35.64
CA ALA A 166 -33.01 -16.38 -34.81
C ALA A 166 -33.59 -16.04 -33.43
N LEU A 167 -34.89 -15.73 -33.31
CA LEU A 167 -35.55 -15.51 -32.01
C LEU A 167 -35.53 -16.78 -31.16
N GLN A 168 -35.79 -17.94 -31.75
CA GLN A 168 -35.73 -19.22 -31.05
C GLN A 168 -34.30 -19.50 -30.55
N TYR A 169 -33.29 -19.35 -31.41
CA TYR A 169 -31.89 -19.52 -31.00
C TYR A 169 -31.48 -18.57 -29.88
N ALA A 170 -31.83 -17.28 -30.00
CA ALA A 170 -31.51 -16.27 -29.01
C ALA A 170 -32.16 -16.55 -27.65
N ALA A 171 -33.41 -17.03 -27.65
CA ALA A 171 -34.09 -17.42 -26.42
C ALA A 171 -33.46 -18.65 -25.78
N TRP A 172 -33.13 -19.68 -26.56
CA TRP A 172 -32.40 -20.85 -26.08
C TRP A 172 -31.05 -20.44 -25.47
N ALA A 173 -30.29 -19.62 -26.19
CA ALA A 173 -28.96 -19.15 -25.76
C ALA A 173 -29.04 -18.34 -24.47
N ALA A 174 -30.08 -17.52 -24.29
CA ALA A 174 -30.23 -16.62 -23.15
C ALA A 174 -30.92 -17.23 -21.91
N HIS A 175 -31.65 -18.35 -22.06
CA HIS A 175 -32.44 -18.92 -20.95
C HIS A 175 -32.00 -20.31 -20.48
N THR A 176 -31.21 -21.06 -21.25
CA THR A 176 -30.85 -22.44 -20.91
C THR A 176 -29.41 -22.56 -20.45
N ASP A 177 -29.11 -23.50 -19.56
CA ASP A 177 -27.74 -23.78 -19.09
C ASP A 177 -26.79 -24.15 -20.24
N ALA A 178 -27.28 -24.93 -21.21
CA ALA A 178 -26.52 -25.30 -22.40
C ALA A 178 -26.21 -24.07 -23.28
N GLY A 179 -27.18 -23.16 -23.41
CA GLY A 179 -27.01 -21.88 -24.09
C GLY A 179 -26.00 -20.98 -23.39
N HIS A 180 -26.12 -20.83 -22.07
CA HIS A 180 -25.20 -20.06 -21.23
C HIS A 180 -23.78 -20.62 -21.31
N ALA A 181 -23.62 -21.95 -21.24
CA ALA A 181 -22.31 -22.59 -21.37
C ALA A 181 -21.68 -22.35 -22.76
N ARG A 182 -22.49 -22.45 -23.83
CA ARG A 182 -22.02 -22.19 -25.21
C ARG A 182 -21.55 -20.75 -25.40
N HIS A 183 -22.29 -19.78 -24.85
CA HIS A 183 -22.05 -18.35 -25.05
C HIS A 183 -21.46 -17.66 -23.81
N HIS A 184 -20.82 -18.42 -22.91
CA HIS A 184 -20.31 -17.88 -21.65
C HIS A 184 -19.26 -16.78 -21.85
N ALA A 185 -18.50 -16.83 -22.95
CA ALA A 185 -17.48 -15.83 -23.28
C ALA A 185 -18.05 -14.57 -23.96
N GLY A 186 -19.26 -14.67 -24.54
CA GLY A 186 -19.87 -13.58 -25.30
C GLY A 186 -20.66 -12.58 -24.45
N VAL A 187 -21.30 -11.61 -25.09
CA VAL A 187 -22.14 -10.59 -24.44
C VAL A 187 -23.57 -10.56 -24.97
N LEU A 188 -23.79 -11.03 -26.20
CA LEU A 188 -25.04 -10.85 -26.95
C LEU A 188 -26.24 -11.52 -26.27
N PHE A 189 -26.05 -12.76 -25.82
CA PHE A 189 -27.12 -13.57 -25.22
C PHE A 189 -27.20 -13.46 -23.69
N LYS A 190 -26.59 -12.42 -23.11
CA LYS A 190 -26.62 -12.15 -21.67
C LYS A 190 -27.64 -11.06 -21.34
N ALA A 191 -28.29 -11.19 -20.20
CA ALA A 191 -29.15 -10.15 -19.63
C ALA A 191 -28.67 -9.80 -18.22
N PRO A 192 -28.78 -8.53 -17.80
CA PRO A 192 -28.48 -8.15 -16.42
C PRO A 192 -29.33 -8.96 -15.42
N HIS A 193 -28.69 -9.55 -14.42
CA HIS A 193 -29.38 -10.32 -13.40
C HIS A 193 -30.17 -9.41 -12.46
N LYS A 194 -31.30 -9.92 -11.95
CA LYS A 194 -32.00 -9.27 -10.84
C LYS A 194 -31.16 -9.42 -9.57
N LEU A 195 -31.10 -8.35 -8.76
CA LEU A 195 -30.35 -8.38 -7.52
C LEU A 195 -31.22 -8.88 -6.37
N ASP A 196 -30.71 -9.85 -5.62
CA ASP A 196 -31.17 -10.21 -4.28
C ASP A 196 -30.08 -9.85 -3.27
N SER A 197 -30.36 -8.85 -2.42
CA SER A 197 -29.42 -8.37 -1.40
C SER A 197 -28.98 -9.43 -0.38
N GLN A 198 -29.73 -10.53 -0.23
CA GLN A 198 -29.35 -11.64 0.66
C GLN A 198 -28.54 -12.72 -0.06
N HIS A 199 -28.51 -12.71 -1.40
CA HIS A 199 -27.90 -13.76 -2.22
C HIS A 199 -27.06 -13.20 -3.39
N LEU A 200 -26.34 -12.09 -3.16
CA LEU A 200 -25.41 -11.51 -4.13
C LEU A 200 -24.21 -12.42 -4.47
N VAL A 201 -23.91 -13.39 -3.60
CA VAL A 201 -22.83 -14.37 -3.81
C VAL A 201 -23.41 -15.78 -3.68
N PRO A 202 -23.33 -16.63 -4.71
CA PRO A 202 -23.97 -17.95 -4.72
C PRO A 202 -23.12 -18.98 -3.97
N VAL A 203 -23.23 -18.99 -2.64
CA VAL A 203 -22.44 -19.86 -1.75
C VAL A 203 -23.14 -21.19 -1.44
N GLN A 204 -22.36 -22.25 -1.24
CA GLN A 204 -22.79 -23.47 -0.56
C GLN A 204 -22.51 -23.32 0.94
N THR A 205 -23.50 -23.62 1.78
CA THR A 205 -23.40 -23.46 3.22
C THR A 205 -23.42 -24.82 3.92
N SER A 206 -22.48 -25.05 4.83
CA SER A 206 -22.44 -26.21 5.72
C SER A 206 -22.48 -25.75 7.18
N THR A 207 -23.19 -26.49 8.02
CA THR A 207 -23.24 -26.27 9.48
C THR A 207 -22.64 -27.42 10.28
N ALA A 208 -21.93 -28.33 9.61
CA ALA A 208 -21.41 -29.55 10.22
C ALA A 208 -20.44 -29.28 11.39
N GLY A 209 -19.73 -28.15 11.37
CA GLY A 209 -18.81 -27.71 12.43
C GLY A 209 -19.48 -27.03 13.63
N GLY A 210 -20.81 -26.95 13.68
CA GLY A 210 -21.55 -26.22 14.72
C GLY A 210 -21.68 -24.71 14.49
N TYR A 211 -21.20 -24.22 13.34
CA TYR A 211 -21.32 -22.84 12.85
C TYR A 211 -21.46 -22.87 11.33
N ALA A 212 -21.92 -21.77 10.72
CA ALA A 212 -22.11 -21.70 9.28
C ALA A 212 -20.78 -21.40 8.56
N GLU A 213 -20.44 -22.26 7.61
CA GLU A 213 -19.32 -22.12 6.69
C GLU A 213 -19.82 -21.99 5.26
N HIS A 214 -19.30 -21.00 4.54
CA HIS A 214 -19.61 -20.74 3.15
C HIS A 214 -18.41 -21.06 2.27
N ARG A 215 -18.65 -21.84 1.22
CA ARG A 215 -17.66 -22.23 0.20
C ARG A 215 -18.29 -22.20 -1.19
N PHE A 216 -17.45 -22.26 -2.22
CA PHE A 216 -17.89 -22.55 -3.57
C PHE A 216 -17.87 -24.05 -3.86
N ASP A 217 -18.69 -24.44 -4.84
CA ASP A 217 -18.63 -25.77 -5.44
C ASP A 217 -17.23 -26.01 -6.02
N VAL A 218 -16.72 -27.24 -5.91
CA VAL A 218 -15.39 -27.61 -6.41
C VAL A 218 -15.25 -27.32 -7.91
N SER A 219 -16.33 -27.45 -8.69
CA SER A 219 -16.35 -27.13 -10.13
C SER A 219 -16.15 -25.65 -10.46
N LYS A 220 -16.32 -24.76 -9.46
CA LYS A 220 -16.17 -23.30 -9.59
C LYS A 220 -14.84 -22.77 -9.03
N LEU A 221 -13.96 -23.65 -8.55
CA LEU A 221 -12.68 -23.24 -7.99
C LEU A 221 -11.69 -22.89 -9.10
N ARG A 222 -10.94 -21.81 -8.90
CA ARG A 222 -9.83 -21.37 -9.74
C ARG A 222 -8.49 -21.65 -9.05
N GLN A 223 -7.50 -22.08 -9.82
CA GLN A 223 -6.14 -22.21 -9.33
C GLN A 223 -5.45 -20.85 -9.41
N ARG A 224 -4.82 -20.42 -8.31
CA ARG A 224 -3.95 -19.24 -8.27
C ARG A 224 -2.52 -19.70 -7.95
N SER A 225 -1.57 -19.26 -8.77
CA SER A 225 -0.15 -19.53 -8.57
C SER A 225 0.61 -18.22 -8.41
N GLY A 226 1.12 -17.95 -7.20
CA GLY A 226 1.95 -16.80 -6.90
C GLY A 226 1.25 -15.44 -7.04
N PHE A 227 2.00 -14.46 -7.53
CA PHE A 227 1.67 -13.03 -7.45
C PHE A 227 1.58 -12.34 -8.82
N LYS A 228 1.28 -13.10 -9.88
CA LYS A 228 0.92 -12.53 -11.19
C LYS A 228 -0.43 -11.81 -11.11
N LEU A 229 -0.68 -10.88 -12.02
CA LEU A 229 -1.98 -10.23 -12.16
C LEU A 229 -3.08 -11.29 -12.35
N THR A 230 -4.06 -11.29 -11.46
CA THR A 230 -5.12 -12.32 -11.41
C THR A 230 -6.36 -11.96 -12.21
N ASP A 231 -6.45 -10.72 -12.70
CA ASP A 231 -7.62 -10.18 -13.37
C ASP A 231 -7.19 -9.05 -14.32
N SER A 232 -7.29 -9.29 -15.63
CA SER A 232 -6.93 -8.30 -16.65
C SER A 232 -8.04 -7.29 -16.94
N GLY A 233 -9.21 -7.44 -16.32
CA GLY A 233 -10.40 -6.66 -16.64
C GLY A 233 -11.04 -7.07 -17.96
N THR A 234 -12.02 -6.28 -18.40
CA THR A 234 -12.78 -6.54 -19.63
C THR A 234 -12.00 -6.15 -20.89
N ASP A 235 -12.35 -6.77 -22.02
CA ASP A 235 -11.88 -6.40 -23.35
C ASP A 235 -12.71 -5.25 -23.95
N LEU A 236 -12.42 -4.87 -25.21
CA LEU A 236 -13.21 -3.83 -25.88
C LEU A 236 -14.70 -4.22 -25.97
N THR A 237 -14.99 -5.49 -26.23
CA THR A 237 -16.35 -6.02 -26.38
C THR A 237 -17.17 -5.82 -25.10
N GLY A 238 -16.63 -6.19 -23.94
CA GLY A 238 -17.33 -6.05 -22.67
C GLY A 238 -17.38 -4.61 -22.16
N ALA A 239 -16.37 -3.77 -22.40
CA ALA A 239 -16.45 -2.36 -22.06
C ALA A 239 -17.54 -1.62 -22.86
N LEU A 240 -17.64 -1.91 -24.16
CA LEU A 240 -18.71 -1.37 -25.00
C LEU A 240 -20.08 -1.95 -24.63
N ASP A 241 -20.15 -3.18 -24.12
CA ASP A 241 -21.40 -3.73 -23.56
C ASP A 241 -21.91 -2.88 -22.40
N GLN A 242 -21.03 -2.53 -21.45
CA GLN A 242 -21.37 -1.65 -20.34
C GLN A 242 -21.69 -0.22 -20.80
N ALA A 243 -20.94 0.29 -21.79
CA ALA A 243 -21.18 1.62 -22.35
C ALA A 243 -22.54 1.74 -23.05
N ASN A 244 -22.99 0.69 -23.76
CA ASN A 244 -24.29 0.62 -24.43
C ASN A 244 -25.45 0.18 -23.52
N TYR A 245 -25.14 -0.50 -22.40
CA TYR A 245 -26.12 -0.79 -21.34
C TYR A 245 -26.50 0.48 -20.57
N CYS A 246 -25.56 1.42 -20.41
CA CYS A 246 -25.84 2.76 -19.92
C CYS A 246 -26.91 3.46 -20.78
N ILE A 247 -27.84 4.17 -20.14
CA ILE A 247 -28.90 4.94 -20.83
C ILE A 247 -28.55 6.42 -21.02
N TRP A 248 -27.29 6.75 -20.79
CA TRP A 248 -26.74 8.09 -20.85
C TRP A 248 -27.53 9.17 -20.08
N CYS A 249 -27.64 9.01 -18.76
CA CYS A 249 -28.49 9.84 -17.89
C CYS A 249 -28.24 11.36 -17.93
N HIS A 250 -27.08 11.83 -18.43
CA HIS A 250 -26.81 13.26 -18.59
C HIS A 250 -27.80 13.94 -19.55
N GLU A 251 -28.29 13.25 -20.59
CA GLU A 251 -29.25 13.79 -21.56
C GLU A 251 -30.58 14.19 -20.91
N GLN A 252 -30.90 13.53 -19.79
CA GLN A 252 -32.10 13.73 -18.97
C GLN A 252 -31.84 14.65 -17.75
N GLY A 253 -30.61 15.13 -17.56
CA GLY A 253 -30.22 15.94 -16.40
C GLY A 253 -30.24 15.18 -15.07
N LYS A 254 -30.09 13.84 -15.10
CA LYS A 254 -30.24 12.95 -13.92
C LYS A 254 -29.07 11.99 -13.77
N ASP A 255 -27.84 12.47 -13.95
CA ASP A 255 -26.65 11.63 -13.84
C ASP A 255 -26.36 11.24 -12.38
N SER A 256 -27.01 10.16 -11.91
CA SER A 256 -26.87 9.67 -10.54
C SER A 256 -25.51 8.99 -10.29
N CYS A 257 -24.86 8.46 -11.33
CA CYS A 257 -23.53 7.87 -11.23
C CYS A 257 -22.50 8.95 -10.90
N SER A 258 -22.62 10.12 -11.53
CA SER A 258 -21.77 11.29 -11.25
C SER A 258 -22.21 12.04 -10.01
N LYS A 259 -23.48 12.44 -9.90
CA LYS A 259 -23.98 13.38 -8.89
C LYS A 259 -24.59 12.73 -7.65
N GLY A 260 -24.84 11.43 -7.67
CA GLY A 260 -25.49 10.69 -6.60
C GLY A 260 -27.00 10.51 -6.82
N LEU A 261 -27.58 9.51 -6.14
CA LEU A 261 -29.00 9.22 -6.22
C LEU A 261 -29.75 10.02 -5.14
N LEU A 262 -30.37 11.12 -5.54
CA LEU A 262 -31.00 12.09 -4.62
C LEU A 262 -32.31 11.59 -4.00
N GLU A 263 -32.58 12.02 -2.77
CA GLU A 263 -33.89 11.91 -2.14
C GLU A 263 -34.94 12.77 -2.87
N LYS A 264 -36.22 12.41 -2.74
CA LYS A 264 -37.30 13.12 -3.43
C LYS A 264 -37.40 14.56 -2.91
N GLY A 265 -37.21 15.54 -3.80
CA GLY A 265 -37.25 16.97 -3.45
C GLY A 265 -35.95 17.53 -2.87
N ALA A 266 -34.91 16.69 -2.70
CA ALA A 266 -33.60 17.16 -2.29
C ALA A 266 -32.84 17.79 -3.46
N SER A 267 -32.08 18.84 -3.16
CA SER A 267 -31.10 19.46 -4.05
C SER A 267 -29.85 19.79 -3.25
N GLY A 268 -28.67 19.44 -3.74
CA GLY A 268 -27.40 19.81 -3.11
C GLY A 268 -26.50 18.63 -2.76
N ARG A 269 -25.49 18.92 -1.94
CA ARG A 269 -24.50 17.95 -1.42
C ARG A 269 -24.91 17.47 -0.02
N GLY A 270 -24.10 16.61 0.61
CA GLY A 270 -24.33 16.13 1.98
C GLY A 270 -25.18 14.87 2.14
N ALA A 271 -25.02 14.18 3.28
CA ALA A 271 -25.55 12.83 3.49
C ALA A 271 -27.07 12.72 3.51
N GLN A 272 -27.76 13.78 3.92
CA GLN A 272 -29.22 13.84 3.98
C GLN A 272 -29.85 14.02 2.59
N SER A 273 -29.06 14.46 1.60
CA SER A 273 -29.53 14.72 0.24
C SER A 273 -29.62 13.44 -0.60
N PHE A 274 -28.96 12.36 -0.20
CA PHE A 274 -28.86 11.12 -0.98
C PHE A 274 -29.63 9.96 -0.35
N LYS A 275 -30.16 9.11 -1.23
CA LYS A 275 -30.78 7.84 -0.84
C LYS A 275 -29.79 6.89 -0.18
N LYS A 276 -30.34 5.93 0.55
CA LYS A 276 -29.60 4.81 1.13
C LYS A 276 -29.87 3.52 0.36
N SER A 277 -28.84 2.69 0.20
CA SER A 277 -28.98 1.34 -0.34
C SER A 277 -29.74 0.43 0.63
N PRO A 278 -30.16 -0.79 0.22
CA PRO A 278 -30.72 -1.80 1.13
C PRO A 278 -29.81 -2.14 2.33
N PHE A 279 -28.49 -1.91 2.20
CA PHE A 279 -27.51 -2.11 3.27
C PHE A 279 -27.27 -0.83 4.11
N GLY A 280 -28.02 0.24 3.89
CA GLY A 280 -27.87 1.51 4.61
C GLY A 280 -26.71 2.40 4.12
N ILE A 281 -26.11 2.09 2.96
CA ILE A 281 -24.97 2.84 2.41
C ILE A 281 -25.48 4.08 1.65
N THR A 282 -24.86 5.24 1.87
CA THR A 282 -25.20 6.48 1.15
C THR A 282 -24.86 6.37 -0.33
N LEU A 283 -25.83 6.64 -1.20
CA LEU A 283 -25.68 6.59 -2.66
C LEU A 283 -25.22 7.93 -3.24
N ALA A 284 -24.04 8.40 -2.83
CA ALA A 284 -23.51 9.70 -3.22
C ALA A 284 -22.93 9.74 -4.66
N GLY A 285 -22.77 8.60 -5.33
CA GLY A 285 -22.14 8.50 -6.65
C GLY A 285 -20.62 8.73 -6.61
N CYS A 286 -20.01 8.92 -7.78
CA CYS A 286 -18.56 9.11 -7.92
C CYS A 286 -18.07 10.30 -7.08
N PRO A 287 -17.12 10.12 -6.14
CA PRO A 287 -16.52 11.21 -5.36
C PRO A 287 -15.85 12.29 -6.19
N LEU A 288 -15.44 11.96 -7.42
CA LEU A 288 -14.86 12.89 -8.37
C LEU A 288 -15.93 13.65 -9.15
N GLU A 289 -17.21 13.26 -9.08
CA GLU A 289 -18.24 13.74 -10.00
C GLU A 289 -17.86 13.56 -11.48
N GLU A 290 -17.18 12.45 -11.78
CA GLU A 290 -16.75 12.10 -13.12
C GLU A 290 -17.92 12.06 -14.11
N LYS A 291 -17.69 12.53 -15.33
CA LYS A 291 -18.63 12.55 -16.45
C LYS A 291 -18.79 11.18 -17.10
N VAL A 292 -19.28 10.23 -16.29
CA VAL A 292 -19.43 8.82 -16.66
C VAL A 292 -20.27 8.67 -17.93
N SER A 293 -21.40 9.36 -17.94
CA SER A 293 -22.38 9.21 -19.00
C SER A 293 -21.88 9.76 -20.34
N GLU A 294 -21.09 10.83 -20.31
CA GLU A 294 -20.52 11.49 -21.47
C GLU A 294 -19.39 10.65 -22.06
N PHE A 295 -18.47 10.13 -21.24
CA PHE A 295 -17.38 9.30 -21.79
C PHE A 295 -17.91 7.98 -22.34
N HIS A 296 -18.96 7.40 -21.73
CA HIS A 296 -19.63 6.22 -22.29
C HIS A 296 -20.16 6.52 -23.69
N LYS A 297 -20.82 7.66 -23.89
CA LYS A 297 -21.36 8.06 -25.18
C LYS A 297 -20.26 8.26 -26.22
N ALA A 298 -19.23 9.05 -25.89
CA ALA A 298 -18.07 9.25 -26.76
C ALA A 298 -17.38 7.92 -27.14
N LYS A 299 -17.25 6.99 -26.17
CA LYS A 299 -16.73 5.65 -26.42
C LYS A 299 -17.60 4.87 -27.39
N THR A 300 -18.93 4.85 -27.21
CA THR A 300 -19.82 4.12 -28.13
C THR A 300 -19.84 4.69 -29.55
N GLU A 301 -19.51 5.97 -29.71
CA GLU A 301 -19.36 6.65 -31.00
C GLU A 301 -17.96 6.44 -31.63
N GLY A 302 -17.07 5.69 -30.96
CA GLY A 302 -15.74 5.36 -31.47
C GLY A 302 -14.69 6.46 -31.29
N HIS A 303 -14.91 7.40 -30.37
CA HIS A 303 -13.99 8.49 -30.03
C HIS A 303 -13.19 8.14 -28.76
N ALA A 304 -12.15 7.32 -28.92
CA ALA A 304 -11.41 6.77 -27.78
C ALA A 304 -10.57 7.83 -27.04
N LEU A 305 -9.92 8.74 -27.78
CA LEU A 305 -9.09 9.79 -27.18
C LEU A 305 -9.96 10.85 -26.49
N GLY A 306 -11.09 11.21 -27.09
CA GLY A 306 -12.10 12.11 -26.56
C GLY A 306 -12.78 11.54 -25.33
N ALA A 307 -13.12 10.24 -25.33
CA ALA A 307 -13.63 9.56 -24.14
C ALA A 307 -12.63 9.64 -22.97
N LEU A 308 -11.35 9.31 -23.21
CA LEU A 308 -10.31 9.46 -22.19
C LEU A 308 -10.17 10.92 -21.72
N ALA A 309 -10.16 11.88 -22.65
CA ALA A 309 -10.04 13.29 -22.31
C ALA A 309 -11.22 13.79 -21.45
N ILE A 310 -12.44 13.30 -21.68
CA ILE A 310 -13.61 13.59 -20.83
C ILE A 310 -13.40 13.07 -19.41
N ILE A 311 -12.88 11.84 -19.24
CA ILE A 311 -12.56 11.28 -17.93
C ILE A 311 -11.52 12.15 -17.22
N ILE A 312 -10.44 12.53 -17.92
CA ILE A 312 -9.31 13.30 -17.36
C ILE A 312 -9.71 14.69 -16.86
N VAL A 313 -10.77 15.30 -17.40
CA VAL A 313 -11.32 16.57 -16.86
C VAL A 313 -11.58 16.44 -15.36
N ASP A 314 -12.08 15.28 -14.94
CA ASP A 314 -12.45 15.02 -13.56
C ASP A 314 -11.47 14.12 -12.80
N ASN A 315 -10.76 13.24 -13.50
CA ASN A 315 -9.89 12.22 -12.94
C ASN A 315 -8.58 12.10 -13.73
N PRO A 316 -7.65 13.05 -13.59
CA PRO A 316 -6.36 13.00 -14.29
C PRO A 316 -5.44 11.88 -13.80
N MET A 317 -5.78 11.23 -12.68
CA MET A 317 -5.06 10.10 -12.10
C MET A 317 -5.84 8.79 -12.28
N LEU A 318 -6.61 8.65 -13.37
CA LEU A 318 -7.52 7.51 -13.57
C LEU A 318 -6.84 6.13 -13.57
N ALA A 319 -5.53 6.10 -13.80
CA ALA A 319 -4.74 4.88 -13.63
C ALA A 319 -4.86 4.31 -12.19
N ALA A 320 -5.19 5.13 -11.19
CA ALA A 320 -5.42 4.72 -9.80
C ALA A 320 -6.86 4.26 -9.50
N THR A 321 -7.80 4.45 -10.42
CA THR A 321 -9.22 4.12 -10.24
C THR A 321 -9.63 2.95 -11.14
N GLY A 322 -10.93 2.74 -11.29
CA GLY A 322 -11.47 1.71 -12.17
C GLY A 322 -11.54 0.31 -11.54
N HIS A 323 -11.44 -0.69 -12.42
CA HIS A 323 -11.74 -2.10 -12.17
C HIS A 323 -11.06 -2.62 -10.89
N ARG A 324 -11.86 -3.33 -10.06
CA ARG A 324 -11.48 -3.87 -8.74
C ARG A 324 -11.12 -2.81 -7.68
N ILE A 325 -11.00 -1.52 -7.99
CA ILE A 325 -10.62 -0.49 -7.01
C ILE A 325 -11.80 0.35 -6.53
N CYS A 326 -12.67 0.76 -7.45
CA CYS A 326 -13.71 1.76 -7.19
C CYS A 326 -15.10 1.23 -7.55
N ASN A 327 -16.14 1.61 -6.79
CA ASN A 327 -17.51 1.22 -7.12
C ASN A 327 -18.63 2.17 -6.65
N ASP A 328 -18.32 3.31 -6.02
CA ASP A 328 -19.34 4.27 -5.55
C ASP A 328 -20.27 4.76 -6.70
N CYS A 329 -19.75 4.88 -7.93
CA CYS A 329 -20.55 5.23 -9.11
C CYS A 329 -21.58 4.12 -9.45
N MET A 330 -21.16 2.85 -9.44
CA MET A 330 -22.04 1.70 -9.73
C MET A 330 -23.16 1.60 -8.70
N LYS A 331 -22.86 1.79 -7.41
CA LYS A 331 -23.88 1.69 -6.35
C LYS A 331 -24.96 2.76 -6.49
N ALA A 332 -24.62 3.94 -7.02
CA ALA A 332 -25.58 5.03 -7.27
C ALA A 332 -26.23 4.99 -8.67
N CYS A 333 -25.91 3.99 -9.50
CA CYS A 333 -26.54 3.80 -10.81
C CYS A 333 -28.07 3.68 -10.65
N ILE A 334 -28.85 4.20 -11.59
CA ILE A 334 -30.32 4.11 -11.51
C ILE A 334 -30.85 2.66 -11.48
N TYR A 335 -30.05 1.70 -11.94
CA TYR A 335 -30.34 0.26 -11.89
C TYR A 335 -30.12 -0.28 -10.47
N GLN A 336 -31.16 -0.13 -9.64
CA GLN A 336 -31.13 -0.53 -8.22
C GLN A 336 -31.75 -1.91 -7.95
N LYS A 337 -32.40 -2.52 -8.95
CA LYS A 337 -33.10 -3.82 -8.83
C LYS A 337 -32.50 -4.91 -9.73
N GLN A 338 -31.48 -4.56 -10.48
CA GLN A 338 -30.74 -5.41 -11.39
C GLN A 338 -29.28 -4.97 -11.40
N GLU A 339 -28.39 -5.78 -11.96
CA GLU A 339 -26.97 -5.45 -12.06
C GLU A 339 -26.78 -4.03 -12.61
N PRO A 340 -26.04 -3.16 -11.89
CA PRO A 340 -25.73 -1.83 -12.36
C PRO A 340 -24.76 -1.88 -13.54
N VAL A 341 -24.62 -0.76 -14.24
CA VAL A 341 -23.55 -0.61 -15.24
C VAL A 341 -22.19 -0.74 -14.52
N ASP A 342 -21.32 -1.61 -15.02
CA ASP A 342 -19.94 -1.76 -14.54
C ASP A 342 -19.04 -0.67 -15.16
N ILE A 343 -19.20 0.53 -14.62
CA ILE A 343 -18.47 1.73 -15.01
C ILE A 343 -16.95 1.57 -14.82
N PRO A 344 -16.45 1.02 -13.70
CA PRO A 344 -15.02 0.82 -13.49
C PRO A 344 -14.34 -0.02 -14.57
N GLN A 345 -15.01 -1.06 -15.09
CA GLN A 345 -14.49 -1.84 -16.22
C GLN A 345 -14.39 -0.99 -17.51
N ALA A 346 -15.43 -0.20 -17.82
CA ALA A 346 -15.44 0.67 -18.99
C ALA A 346 -14.40 1.81 -18.89
N GLU A 347 -14.22 2.39 -17.70
CA GLU A 347 -13.20 3.40 -17.39
C GLU A 347 -11.79 2.84 -17.62
N THR A 348 -11.44 1.72 -16.96
CA THR A 348 -10.14 1.08 -17.10
C THR A 348 -9.86 0.63 -18.54
N ARG A 349 -10.85 0.07 -19.25
CA ARG A 349 -10.65 -0.31 -20.64
C ARG A 349 -10.43 0.90 -21.54
N THR A 350 -11.10 2.03 -21.29
CA THR A 350 -10.87 3.26 -22.04
C THR A 350 -9.45 3.81 -21.85
N LEU A 351 -8.90 3.73 -20.65
CA LEU A 351 -7.48 4.00 -20.43
C LEU A 351 -6.59 3.06 -21.24
N LYS A 352 -6.84 1.74 -21.15
CA LYS A 352 -6.04 0.73 -21.84
C LYS A 352 -6.08 0.89 -23.36
N ASP A 353 -7.25 1.18 -23.93
CA ASP A 353 -7.41 1.43 -25.37
C ASP A 353 -6.47 2.53 -25.88
N VAL A 354 -6.26 3.60 -25.08
CA VAL A 354 -5.34 4.68 -25.45
C VAL A 354 -3.89 4.32 -25.14
N LEU A 355 -3.61 3.69 -23.99
CA LEU A 355 -2.26 3.24 -23.65
C LEU A 355 -1.70 2.23 -24.66
N GLU A 356 -2.56 1.41 -25.26
CA GLU A 356 -2.22 0.41 -26.30
C GLU A 356 -1.96 1.04 -27.69
N LEU A 357 -2.25 2.33 -27.90
CA LEU A 357 -1.85 3.06 -29.10
C LEU A 357 -0.34 3.42 -29.05
N PRO A 358 0.32 3.60 -30.21
CA PRO A 358 1.66 4.18 -30.22
C PRO A 358 1.64 5.56 -29.55
N TRP A 359 2.62 5.79 -28.67
CA TRP A 359 2.74 6.97 -27.80
C TRP A 359 1.60 7.12 -26.78
N GLY A 360 0.84 6.05 -26.49
CA GLY A 360 -0.32 6.08 -25.61
C GLY A 360 -0.07 6.68 -24.22
N PHE A 361 1.08 6.37 -23.60
CA PHE A 361 1.51 7.02 -22.36
C PHE A 361 1.72 8.52 -22.54
N GLU A 362 2.39 8.95 -23.61
CA GLU A 362 2.67 10.37 -23.85
C GLU A 362 1.39 11.15 -24.16
N ILE A 363 0.43 10.53 -24.83
CA ILE A 363 -0.92 11.08 -25.06
C ILE A 363 -1.65 11.23 -23.73
N TYR A 364 -1.70 10.19 -22.91
CA TYR A 364 -2.32 10.27 -21.57
C TYR A 364 -1.64 11.36 -20.73
N SER A 365 -0.31 11.34 -20.67
CA SER A 365 0.50 12.32 -19.96
C SER A 365 0.23 13.74 -20.43
N LEU A 366 0.16 13.95 -21.74
CA LEU A 366 -0.19 15.23 -22.33
C LEU A 366 -1.59 15.66 -21.89
N LEU A 367 -2.60 14.79 -22.00
CA LEU A 367 -3.98 15.10 -21.64
C LEU A 367 -4.16 15.48 -20.16
N THR A 368 -3.33 14.98 -19.25
CA THR A 368 -3.38 15.42 -17.85
C THR A 368 -2.92 16.89 -17.67
N ARG A 369 -2.07 17.39 -18.58
CA ARG A 369 -1.50 18.75 -18.52
C ARG A 369 -2.23 19.69 -19.45
N TRP A 370 -2.45 19.29 -20.70
CA TRP A 370 -3.19 20.02 -21.72
C TRP A 370 -4.43 19.23 -22.14
N ASN A 371 -5.62 19.77 -21.91
CA ASN A 371 -6.87 19.14 -22.31
C ASN A 371 -7.86 20.23 -22.75
N PRO A 372 -8.17 20.33 -24.05
CA PRO A 372 -9.04 21.40 -24.53
C PRO A 372 -10.49 21.25 -24.07
N LEU A 373 -10.90 20.04 -23.61
CA LEU A 373 -12.19 19.76 -22.99
C LEU A 373 -12.27 20.26 -21.53
N ASN A 374 -11.14 20.57 -20.89
CA ASN A 374 -11.15 21.30 -19.64
C ASN A 374 -11.35 22.79 -19.91
N LEU A 375 -12.62 23.20 -20.00
CA LEU A 375 -13.01 24.57 -20.36
C LEU A 375 -12.45 25.65 -19.43
N ARG A 376 -12.14 25.29 -18.18
CA ARG A 376 -11.72 26.25 -17.15
C ARG A 376 -10.20 26.40 -17.08
N ASN A 377 -9.47 25.30 -17.19
CA ASN A 377 -8.01 25.29 -17.18
C ASN A 377 -7.51 24.29 -18.24
N PRO A 378 -7.47 24.67 -19.52
CA PRO A 378 -7.06 23.77 -20.60
C PRO A 378 -5.56 23.44 -20.57
N TYR A 379 -4.77 24.20 -19.82
CA TYR A 379 -3.35 23.96 -19.54
C TYR A 379 -2.95 24.60 -18.18
N PRO A 380 -1.77 24.32 -17.61
CA PRO A 380 -1.38 24.82 -16.30
C PRO A 380 -1.36 26.35 -16.23
N ARG A 381 -1.70 26.90 -15.06
CA ARG A 381 -1.63 28.35 -14.77
C ARG A 381 -0.18 28.83 -14.74
N THR A 382 -0.02 30.15 -14.78
CA THR A 382 1.31 30.78 -14.64
C THR A 382 1.93 30.41 -13.29
N PRO A 383 3.25 30.16 -13.21
CA PRO A 383 3.91 29.89 -11.94
C PRO A 383 3.59 30.95 -10.89
N SER A 384 3.09 30.50 -9.75
CA SER A 384 2.69 31.33 -8.61
C SER A 384 3.88 31.74 -7.72
N GLY A 385 5.02 31.07 -7.87
CA GLY A 385 6.17 31.16 -6.96
C GLY A 385 5.95 30.48 -5.60
N LYS A 386 4.80 29.82 -5.39
CA LYS A 386 4.43 29.17 -4.12
C LYS A 386 4.86 27.72 -4.06
N ARG A 387 5.26 27.28 -2.88
CA ARG A 387 5.80 25.94 -2.62
C ARG A 387 4.94 25.18 -1.63
N VAL A 388 4.54 23.97 -2.01
CA VAL A 388 3.71 23.10 -1.18
C VAL A 388 4.45 21.82 -0.86
N LEU A 389 4.52 21.48 0.44
CA LEU A 389 4.98 20.17 0.90
C LEU A 389 3.79 19.23 1.02
N VAL A 390 3.81 18.11 0.30
CA VAL A 390 2.80 17.03 0.40
C VAL A 390 3.41 15.84 1.14
N ALA A 391 2.94 15.57 2.36
CA ALA A 391 3.40 14.46 3.18
C ALA A 391 2.53 13.21 2.95
N GLY A 392 3.12 12.17 2.36
CA GLY A 392 2.47 10.93 1.96
C GLY A 392 2.12 10.93 0.46
N MET A 393 2.62 9.92 -0.27
CA MET A 393 2.47 9.80 -1.72
C MET A 393 1.54 8.65 -2.12
N GLY A 394 0.45 8.50 -1.35
CA GLY A 394 -0.71 7.71 -1.74
C GLY A 394 -1.70 8.49 -2.63
N PRO A 395 -2.91 7.94 -2.87
CA PRO A 395 -3.86 8.51 -3.82
C PRO A 395 -4.28 9.95 -3.61
N ALA A 396 -4.43 10.38 -2.34
CA ALA A 396 -4.67 11.78 -2.04
C ALA A 396 -3.45 12.66 -2.38
N GLY A 397 -2.24 12.21 -2.04
CA GLY A 397 -1.00 12.98 -2.20
C GLY A 397 -0.60 13.20 -3.65
N PHE A 398 -0.53 12.12 -4.45
CA PHE A 398 -0.14 12.24 -5.86
C PHE A 398 -1.19 13.02 -6.68
N SER A 399 -2.47 12.90 -6.33
CA SER A 399 -3.54 13.65 -7.01
C SER A 399 -3.53 15.12 -6.63
N LEU A 400 -3.28 15.42 -5.35
CA LEU A 400 -3.15 16.81 -4.89
C LEU A 400 -1.94 17.49 -5.55
N ALA A 401 -0.81 16.79 -5.65
CA ALA A 401 0.38 17.30 -6.33
C ALA A 401 0.06 17.67 -7.79
N HIS A 402 -0.67 16.82 -8.50
CA HIS A 402 -1.12 17.12 -9.85
C HIS A 402 -1.94 18.41 -9.94
N PHE A 403 -2.99 18.54 -9.13
CA PHE A 403 -3.89 19.70 -9.17
C PHE A 403 -3.14 21.00 -8.81
N LEU A 404 -2.32 20.98 -7.75
CA LEU A 404 -1.57 22.15 -7.31
C LEU A 404 -0.51 22.60 -8.34
N MET A 405 0.15 21.65 -9.01
CA MET A 405 1.05 22.01 -10.12
C MET A 405 0.29 22.61 -11.32
N ASN A 406 -0.92 22.14 -11.60
CA ASN A 406 -1.77 22.74 -12.64
C ASN A 406 -2.28 24.14 -12.24
N ASP A 407 -2.39 24.43 -10.94
CA ASP A 407 -2.64 25.78 -10.42
C ASP A 407 -1.37 26.66 -10.35
N GLY A 408 -0.22 26.14 -10.82
CA GLY A 408 1.03 26.89 -10.94
C GLY A 408 1.89 26.88 -9.68
N HIS A 409 1.66 25.98 -8.73
CA HIS A 409 2.49 25.81 -7.54
C HIS A 409 3.62 24.81 -7.77
N THR A 410 4.76 25.02 -7.10
CA THR A 410 5.84 24.05 -7.00
C THR A 410 5.52 23.07 -5.89
N VAL A 411 5.61 21.77 -6.15
CA VAL A 411 5.21 20.73 -5.20
C VAL A 411 6.39 19.83 -4.88
N VAL A 412 6.67 19.68 -3.60
CA VAL A 412 7.58 18.64 -3.11
C VAL A 412 6.72 17.63 -2.38
N GLY A 413 6.95 16.34 -2.59
CA GLY A 413 6.43 15.39 -1.63
C GLY A 413 7.40 14.39 -1.10
N ILE A 414 7.01 13.89 0.06
CA ILE A 414 7.81 13.08 0.93
C ILE A 414 7.02 11.84 1.34
N ASP A 415 7.70 10.72 1.49
CA ASP A 415 7.11 9.51 2.05
C ASP A 415 8.08 8.85 3.03
N GLY A 416 7.55 8.30 4.11
CA GLY A 416 8.35 7.54 5.08
C GLY A 416 8.77 6.17 4.56
N LEU A 417 8.13 5.67 3.50
CA LEU A 417 8.51 4.44 2.82
C LEU A 417 9.76 4.64 1.95
N LYS A 418 10.51 3.55 1.74
CA LYS A 418 11.55 3.50 0.70
C LYS A 418 10.87 3.69 -0.65
N ILE A 419 11.31 4.66 -1.43
CA ILE A 419 10.87 4.86 -2.81
C ILE A 419 12.02 4.47 -3.72
N GLU A 420 11.90 3.37 -4.45
CA GLU A 420 12.95 2.90 -5.36
C GLU A 420 13.21 3.92 -6.47
N PRO A 421 14.46 4.18 -6.89
CA PRO A 421 14.72 4.99 -8.07
C PRO A 421 14.17 4.28 -9.32
N LEU A 422 13.60 5.07 -10.24
CA LEU A 422 13.31 4.59 -11.60
C LEU A 422 14.54 4.80 -12.49
N PRO A 423 14.65 4.11 -13.63
CA PRO A 423 15.64 4.44 -14.65
C PRO A 423 15.58 5.93 -15.02
N ALA A 424 16.73 6.61 -14.99
CA ALA A 424 16.79 8.07 -15.08
C ALA A 424 16.38 8.61 -16.46
N ASP A 425 16.67 7.84 -17.51
CA ASP A 425 16.24 8.08 -18.89
C ASP A 425 14.73 7.88 -19.09
N LEU A 426 14.06 7.21 -18.15
CA LEU A 426 12.61 7.05 -18.10
C LEU A 426 11.93 8.15 -17.26
N SER A 427 12.38 8.37 -16.01
CA SER A 427 11.75 9.32 -15.08
C SER A 427 12.13 10.78 -15.34
N GLY A 428 13.28 11.02 -15.97
CA GLY A 428 13.89 12.35 -16.05
C GLY A 428 14.53 12.80 -14.73
N VAL A 429 14.79 11.87 -13.81
CA VAL A 429 15.35 12.12 -12.48
C VAL A 429 16.36 11.01 -12.15
N ASP A 430 17.60 11.38 -11.85
CA ASP A 430 18.63 10.41 -11.45
C ASP A 430 18.46 9.92 -9.99
N VAL A 431 19.30 8.97 -9.57
CA VAL A 431 19.26 8.40 -8.21
C VAL A 431 19.53 9.43 -7.11
N MET A 432 20.19 10.55 -7.44
CA MET A 432 20.44 11.67 -6.54
C MET A 432 19.36 12.74 -6.60
N GLY A 433 18.34 12.55 -7.44
CA GLY A 433 17.18 13.43 -7.57
C GLY A 433 17.36 14.57 -8.56
N ALA A 434 18.49 14.66 -9.26
CA ALA A 434 18.72 15.72 -10.23
C ALA A 434 17.92 15.45 -11.50
N HIS A 435 17.36 16.51 -12.07
CA HIS A 435 16.66 16.40 -13.35
C HIS A 435 17.65 16.12 -14.48
N VAL A 436 17.37 15.08 -15.25
CA VAL A 436 18.14 14.68 -16.43
C VAL A 436 17.20 14.54 -17.63
N PRO A 437 17.72 14.59 -18.87
CA PRO A 437 16.91 14.30 -20.05
C PRO A 437 16.28 12.89 -19.97
N PHE A 438 15.03 12.77 -20.43
CA PHE A 438 14.32 11.51 -20.58
C PHE A 438 13.88 11.30 -22.02
N HIS A 439 13.60 10.05 -22.40
CA HIS A 439 13.08 9.73 -23.73
C HIS A 439 11.55 9.56 -23.73
N PRO A 440 10.88 9.86 -24.86
CA PRO A 440 9.48 9.54 -25.03
C PRO A 440 9.27 8.01 -25.06
N ILE A 441 8.15 7.54 -24.51
CA ILE A 441 7.76 6.12 -24.51
C ILE A 441 6.83 5.86 -25.69
N ARG A 442 7.23 4.96 -26.59
CA ARG A 442 6.43 4.64 -27.76
C ARG A 442 5.38 3.59 -27.42
N ASP A 443 5.77 2.53 -26.73
CA ASP A 443 4.89 1.39 -26.48
C ASP A 443 4.74 1.19 -24.97
N ILE A 444 3.50 1.05 -24.49
CA ILE A 444 3.24 0.92 -23.05
C ILE A 444 3.89 -0.34 -22.43
N SER A 445 4.15 -1.36 -23.25
CA SER A 445 4.86 -2.57 -22.84
C SER A 445 6.27 -2.29 -22.33
N GLU A 446 6.90 -1.16 -22.70
CA GLU A 446 8.17 -0.70 -22.12
C GLU A 446 8.05 -0.43 -20.60
N LEU A 447 6.85 -0.10 -20.11
CA LEU A 447 6.58 0.16 -18.69
C LEU A 447 6.09 -1.06 -17.92
N TYR A 448 5.54 -2.07 -18.59
CA TYR A 448 4.87 -3.18 -17.95
C TYR A 448 5.83 -4.29 -17.53
N GLU A 449 5.79 -4.61 -16.24
CA GLU A 449 6.50 -5.71 -15.62
C GLU A 449 5.50 -6.71 -15.03
N SER A 450 5.88 -7.99 -14.96
CA SER A 450 5.10 -8.97 -14.22
C SER A 450 5.06 -8.59 -12.73
N LEU A 451 3.88 -8.67 -12.10
CA LEU A 451 3.70 -8.18 -10.73
C LEU A 451 4.49 -8.96 -9.67
N ASP A 452 4.84 -10.22 -9.96
CA ASP A 452 5.68 -11.10 -9.15
C ASP A 452 7.19 -10.86 -9.34
N GLU A 453 7.59 -10.11 -10.37
CA GLU A 453 9.00 -9.81 -10.69
C GLU A 453 9.37 -8.36 -10.45
N ARG A 454 8.42 -7.42 -10.63
CA ARG A 454 8.65 -5.98 -10.48
C ARG A 454 9.27 -5.63 -9.13
N ALA A 455 10.13 -4.60 -9.12
CA ALA A 455 10.63 -4.04 -7.88
C ALA A 455 9.46 -3.44 -7.06
N MET A 456 9.54 -3.58 -5.74
CA MET A 456 8.54 -3.02 -4.83
C MET A 456 8.83 -1.53 -4.65
N ALA A 457 8.29 -0.72 -5.56
CA ALA A 457 8.68 0.66 -5.78
C ALA A 457 8.38 1.61 -4.59
N GLY A 458 7.44 1.23 -3.72
CA GLY A 458 7.06 1.97 -2.50
C GLY A 458 6.19 3.21 -2.72
N PHE A 459 6.10 3.72 -3.95
CA PHE A 459 5.24 4.84 -4.33
C PHE A 459 3.77 4.40 -4.46
N GLY A 460 2.82 5.14 -3.89
CA GLY A 460 1.39 4.84 -3.96
C GLY A 460 0.71 4.52 -2.61
N GLY A 461 1.47 4.45 -1.52
CA GLY A 461 0.91 4.16 -0.19
C GLY A 461 0.18 2.81 -0.16
N VAL A 462 -1.05 2.78 0.39
CA VAL A 462 -1.85 1.54 0.46
C VAL A 462 -2.08 0.90 -0.91
N ALA A 463 -2.09 1.66 -2.01
CA ALA A 463 -2.20 1.08 -3.36
C ALA A 463 -0.99 0.19 -3.72
N GLU A 464 0.18 0.48 -3.15
CA GLU A 464 1.41 -0.29 -3.36
C GLU A 464 1.52 -1.46 -2.37
N TYR A 465 1.35 -1.21 -1.08
CA TYR A 465 1.61 -2.21 -0.02
C TYR A 465 0.38 -2.94 0.51
N GLY A 466 -0.83 -2.45 0.23
CA GLY A 466 -2.08 -3.00 0.76
C GLY A 466 -2.92 -3.69 -0.30
N ILE A 467 -3.16 -3.03 -1.44
CA ILE A 467 -3.91 -3.62 -2.56
C ILE A 467 -3.08 -4.72 -3.20
N THR A 468 -3.72 -5.86 -3.45
CA THR A 468 -3.10 -7.11 -3.91
C THR A 468 -3.03 -7.19 -5.44
N VAL A 469 -2.57 -8.32 -5.97
CA VAL A 469 -2.38 -8.60 -7.42
C VAL A 469 -3.70 -8.75 -8.20
N ARG A 470 -4.81 -8.30 -7.61
CA ARG A 470 -6.10 -8.10 -8.29
C ARG A 470 -6.16 -6.78 -9.07
N TRP A 471 -5.18 -5.90 -8.89
CA TRP A 471 -5.04 -4.65 -9.62
C TRP A 471 -3.62 -4.52 -10.18
N ASP A 472 -3.50 -3.95 -11.38
CA ASP A 472 -2.24 -3.82 -12.08
C ASP A 472 -1.39 -2.68 -11.49
N LYS A 473 -0.42 -3.05 -10.65
CA LYS A 473 0.46 -2.09 -9.99
C LYS A 473 1.41 -1.37 -10.94
N ASN A 474 1.51 -1.77 -12.22
CA ASN A 474 2.23 -0.98 -13.23
C ASN A 474 1.62 0.42 -13.40
N PHE A 475 0.33 0.59 -13.09
CA PHE A 475 -0.32 1.89 -13.08
C PHE A 475 0.27 2.89 -12.08
N LEU A 476 0.89 2.42 -10.99
CA LEU A 476 1.62 3.31 -10.07
C LEU A 476 2.87 3.90 -10.73
N LYS A 477 3.56 3.12 -11.57
CA LYS A 477 4.70 3.62 -12.36
C LYS A 477 4.25 4.69 -13.35
N ILE A 478 3.12 4.47 -14.03
CA ILE A 478 2.52 5.48 -14.92
C ILE A 478 2.26 6.78 -14.15
N ILE A 479 1.55 6.70 -13.01
CA ILE A 479 1.22 7.88 -12.19
C ILE A 479 2.49 8.61 -11.74
N ARG A 480 3.50 7.86 -11.31
CA ARG A 480 4.78 8.44 -10.90
C ARG A 480 5.43 9.23 -12.03
N LEU A 481 5.46 8.67 -13.25
CA LEU A 481 6.00 9.36 -14.43
C LEU A 481 5.18 10.60 -14.83
N LEU A 482 3.86 10.61 -14.62
CA LEU A 482 3.01 11.81 -14.82
C LEU A 482 3.46 13.00 -13.95
N LEU A 483 4.07 12.71 -12.79
CA LEU A 483 4.53 13.71 -11.83
C LEU A 483 6.02 14.01 -11.97
N GLU A 484 6.89 13.00 -11.89
CA GLU A 484 8.36 13.17 -11.83
C GLU A 484 8.98 13.82 -13.07
N ARG A 485 8.37 13.66 -14.25
CA ARG A 485 8.84 14.32 -15.47
C ARG A 485 8.56 15.83 -15.51
N ARG A 486 7.83 16.37 -14.53
CA ARG A 486 7.50 17.81 -14.45
C ARG A 486 8.56 18.54 -13.63
N ARG A 487 9.12 19.62 -14.18
CA ARG A 487 10.16 20.44 -13.51
C ARG A 487 9.72 21.09 -12.20
N GLN A 488 8.41 21.17 -11.93
CA GLN A 488 7.84 21.75 -10.71
C GLN A 488 7.64 20.71 -9.58
N PHE A 489 8.06 19.46 -9.78
CA PHE A 489 7.87 18.37 -8.81
C PHE A 489 9.19 17.77 -8.33
N ALA A 490 9.27 17.45 -7.04
CA ALA A 490 10.34 16.64 -6.47
C ALA A 490 9.77 15.59 -5.49
N LEU A 491 10.34 14.39 -5.49
CA LEU A 491 9.95 13.27 -4.64
C LEU A 491 11.11 12.80 -3.75
N PHE A 492 10.83 12.58 -2.46
CA PHE A 492 11.78 12.04 -1.50
C PHE A 492 11.18 10.87 -0.72
N GLY A 493 11.74 9.67 -0.90
CA GLY A 493 11.45 8.52 -0.04
C GLY A 493 12.31 8.51 1.22
N GLY A 494 11.90 7.73 2.21
CA GLY A 494 12.62 7.62 3.49
C GLY A 494 12.57 8.88 4.35
N VAL A 495 11.68 9.83 4.07
CA VAL A 495 11.56 11.09 4.79
C VAL A 495 10.25 11.11 5.56
N ARG A 496 10.32 11.01 6.89
CA ARG A 496 9.13 11.00 7.73
C ARG A 496 8.76 12.41 8.18
N PHE A 497 7.54 12.85 7.86
CA PHE A 497 6.99 14.06 8.45
C PHE A 497 6.77 13.87 9.97
N GLY A 498 7.10 14.90 10.77
CA GLY A 498 7.11 14.87 12.24
C GLY A 498 8.38 14.26 12.86
N GLY A 499 9.23 13.60 12.05
CA GLY A 499 10.51 13.02 12.49
C GLY A 499 11.70 13.68 11.80
N THR A 500 11.97 13.25 10.56
CA THR A 500 13.03 13.79 9.70
C THR A 500 12.83 15.28 9.43
N ILE A 501 11.60 15.68 9.12
CA ILE A 501 11.22 17.08 8.89
C ILE A 501 9.95 17.39 9.68
N THR A 502 9.97 18.46 10.46
CA THR A 502 8.79 18.97 11.19
C THR A 502 8.06 20.06 10.43
N ALA A 503 6.90 20.51 10.94
CA ALA A 503 6.19 21.65 10.37
C ALA A 503 7.06 22.92 10.39
N GLU A 504 7.76 23.20 11.50
CA GLU A 504 8.65 24.36 11.61
C GLU A 504 9.85 24.25 10.65
N ASP A 505 10.46 23.07 10.52
CA ASP A 505 11.57 22.86 9.56
C ASP A 505 11.11 23.13 8.12
N ALA A 506 9.93 22.65 7.74
CA ALA A 506 9.36 22.87 6.42
C ALA A 506 9.07 24.36 6.16
N PHE A 507 8.39 25.03 7.09
CA PHE A 507 8.13 26.46 6.95
C PHE A 507 9.43 27.29 6.93
N ALA A 508 10.45 26.91 7.69
CA ALA A 508 11.78 27.54 7.66
C ALA A 508 12.53 27.27 6.34
N ALA A 509 12.34 26.10 5.73
CA ALA A 509 12.92 25.76 4.43
C ALA A 509 12.31 26.58 3.27
N GLY A 510 11.22 27.31 3.49
CA GLY A 510 10.58 28.16 2.49
C GLY A 510 9.35 27.53 1.83
N PHE A 511 8.71 26.54 2.48
CA PHE A 511 7.37 26.11 2.08
C PHE A 511 6.32 27.14 2.50
N ASP A 512 5.34 27.37 1.62
CA ASP A 512 4.20 28.26 1.85
C ASP A 512 3.00 27.51 2.44
N HIS A 513 2.91 26.20 2.22
CA HIS A 513 1.82 25.35 2.69
C HIS A 513 2.28 23.91 2.92
N ILE A 514 1.64 23.23 3.88
CA ILE A 514 1.86 21.80 4.15
C ILE A 514 0.54 21.04 4.00
N ALA A 515 0.54 19.97 3.22
CA ALA A 515 -0.61 19.10 3.03
C ALA A 515 -0.34 17.69 3.54
N LEU A 516 -1.16 17.23 4.50
CA LEU A 516 -1.07 15.89 5.07
C LEU A 516 -1.93 14.90 4.27
N ALA A 517 -1.28 13.96 3.60
CA ALA A 517 -1.87 12.83 2.89
C ALA A 517 -1.31 11.49 3.42
N ILE A 518 -1.09 11.42 4.74
CA ILE A 518 -0.38 10.34 5.44
C ILE A 518 -1.20 9.06 5.69
N GLY A 519 -2.41 8.98 5.13
CA GLY A 519 -3.22 7.75 5.05
C GLY A 519 -3.75 7.19 6.38
N ALA A 520 -4.11 5.91 6.35
CA ALA A 520 -4.55 5.17 7.53
C ALA A 520 -3.36 4.81 8.45
N GLY A 521 -3.62 4.79 9.75
CA GLY A 521 -2.65 4.53 10.80
C GLY A 521 -2.98 3.28 11.61
N ARG A 522 -3.16 3.47 12.93
CA ARG A 522 -3.12 2.41 13.94
C ARG A 522 -4.08 1.23 13.68
N PRO A 523 -3.60 -0.02 13.58
CA PRO A 523 -4.47 -1.18 13.45
C PRO A 523 -5.18 -1.48 14.77
N THR A 524 -6.38 -2.06 14.67
CA THR A 524 -7.16 -2.45 15.83
C THR A 524 -6.58 -3.74 16.43
N VAL A 525 -6.12 -3.66 17.67
CA VAL A 525 -5.65 -4.80 18.46
C VAL A 525 -6.84 -5.43 19.18
N LEU A 526 -6.94 -6.75 19.16
CA LEU A 526 -7.96 -7.50 19.90
C LEU A 526 -7.42 -7.86 21.28
N ASP A 527 -8.20 -7.55 22.31
CA ASP A 527 -7.88 -7.94 23.68
C ASP A 527 -8.30 -9.39 23.91
N MET A 528 -7.33 -10.31 23.78
CA MET A 528 -7.54 -11.74 23.98
C MET A 528 -6.25 -12.44 24.45
N PRO A 529 -6.36 -13.50 25.27
CA PRO A 529 -5.21 -14.30 25.67
C PRO A 529 -4.41 -14.79 24.47
N ASN A 530 -3.07 -14.71 24.58
CA ASN A 530 -2.12 -15.10 23.54
C ASN A 530 -2.26 -14.33 22.21
N GLY A 531 -2.85 -13.13 22.23
CA GLY A 531 -3.05 -12.24 21.06
C GLY A 531 -1.80 -11.87 20.24
N LEU A 532 -0.60 -12.16 20.76
CA LEU A 532 0.70 -11.93 20.10
C LEU A 532 1.61 -13.19 20.13
N ALA A 533 1.04 -14.38 20.34
CA ALA A 533 1.80 -15.64 20.34
C ALA A 533 2.47 -15.91 18.98
N ARG A 534 3.41 -16.87 18.94
CA ARG A 534 4.03 -17.24 17.66
C ARG A 534 2.99 -17.74 16.66
N GLY A 535 3.12 -17.33 15.40
CA GLY A 535 2.10 -17.58 14.36
C GLY A 535 0.97 -16.52 14.30
N VAL A 536 0.92 -15.55 15.21
CA VAL A 536 -0.10 -14.49 15.22
C VAL A 536 0.48 -13.19 14.67
N ARG A 537 -0.22 -12.56 13.73
CA ARG A 537 0.17 -11.26 13.14
C ARG A 537 -1.06 -10.38 12.92
N THR A 538 -0.85 -9.06 12.86
CA THR A 538 -1.89 -8.19 12.27
C THR A 538 -1.85 -8.32 10.74
N ALA A 539 -2.97 -8.09 10.08
CA ALA A 539 -3.03 -8.10 8.62
C ALA A 539 -2.14 -6.99 8.01
N SER A 540 -2.03 -5.84 8.68
CA SER A 540 -1.14 -4.76 8.27
C SER A 540 0.33 -5.17 8.33
N ASP A 541 0.76 -5.86 9.39
CA ASP A 541 2.11 -6.47 9.48
C ASP A 541 2.32 -7.45 8.32
N PHE A 542 1.41 -8.41 8.14
CA PHE A 542 1.52 -9.44 7.10
C PHE A 542 1.60 -8.86 5.68
N LEU A 543 0.65 -8.01 5.29
CA LEU A 543 0.59 -7.46 3.93
C LEU A 543 1.77 -6.53 3.65
N MET A 544 2.16 -5.69 4.62
CA MET A 544 3.34 -4.86 4.46
C MET A 544 4.59 -5.73 4.36
N ALA A 545 4.76 -6.76 5.19
CA ALA A 545 5.92 -7.66 5.12
C ALA A 545 5.98 -8.34 3.75
N LEU A 546 4.86 -8.88 3.28
CA LEU A 546 4.79 -9.53 1.99
C LEU A 546 5.17 -8.58 0.83
N GLN A 547 4.64 -7.37 0.83
CA GLN A 547 4.73 -6.43 -0.30
C GLN A 547 5.92 -5.47 -0.21
N LEU A 548 6.26 -4.89 0.95
CA LEU A 548 7.32 -3.87 1.06
C LEU A 548 8.73 -4.44 1.25
N THR A 549 8.87 -5.62 1.87
CA THR A 549 10.19 -6.27 1.98
C THR A 549 10.49 -7.16 0.78
N GLY A 550 9.49 -7.38 -0.08
CA GLY A 550 9.60 -8.28 -1.22
C GLY A 550 9.61 -9.76 -0.82
N ALA A 551 9.12 -10.15 0.36
CA ALA A 551 9.06 -11.55 0.79
C ALA A 551 8.31 -12.44 -0.22
N ALA A 552 7.36 -11.86 -0.97
CA ALA A 552 6.63 -12.49 -2.06
C ALA A 552 7.47 -12.86 -3.30
N LYS A 553 8.73 -12.38 -3.40
CA LYS A 553 9.61 -12.64 -4.53
C LYS A 553 10.50 -13.86 -4.28
N VAL A 554 10.76 -14.61 -5.34
CA VAL A 554 11.62 -15.81 -5.30
C VAL A 554 13.08 -15.44 -5.02
N ASP A 555 13.54 -14.31 -5.55
CA ASP A 555 14.91 -13.81 -5.44
C ASP A 555 15.18 -13.01 -4.14
N SER A 556 14.15 -12.73 -3.33
CA SER A 556 14.31 -11.91 -2.12
C SER A 556 14.88 -12.71 -0.95
N ILE A 557 15.85 -12.13 -0.24
CA ILE A 557 16.38 -12.64 1.03
C ILE A 557 15.43 -12.43 2.21
N ALA A 558 14.39 -11.61 2.08
CA ALA A 558 13.48 -11.30 3.17
C ALA A 558 12.69 -12.54 3.64
N ASN A 559 12.48 -12.63 4.96
CA ASN A 559 11.83 -13.75 5.61
C ASN A 559 10.45 -13.37 6.17
N MET A 560 9.46 -14.22 5.91
CA MET A 560 8.14 -14.12 6.53
C MET A 560 7.59 -15.53 6.72
N GLN A 561 7.73 -16.07 7.93
CA GLN A 561 7.30 -17.43 8.22
C GLN A 561 5.77 -17.51 8.33
N LEU A 562 5.15 -18.38 7.52
CA LEU A 562 3.72 -18.68 7.56
C LEU A 562 3.53 -20.21 7.60
N ARG A 563 2.62 -20.71 8.45
CA ARG A 563 2.29 -22.15 8.57
C ARG A 563 0.79 -22.36 8.34
N LEU A 564 0.40 -23.51 7.77
CA LEU A 564 -0.99 -23.90 7.55
C LEU A 564 -1.51 -24.82 8.66
N PRO A 565 -2.81 -24.77 9.03
CA PRO A 565 -3.87 -23.91 8.48
C PRO A 565 -3.79 -22.43 8.90
N VAL A 566 -4.41 -21.56 8.09
CA VAL A 566 -4.53 -20.12 8.35
C VAL A 566 -5.95 -19.76 8.76
N VAL A 567 -6.09 -18.92 9.80
CA VAL A 567 -7.34 -18.25 10.14
C VAL A 567 -7.17 -16.73 10.08
N VAL A 568 -8.04 -16.04 9.34
CA VAL A 568 -8.05 -14.57 9.25
C VAL A 568 -9.26 -14.03 10.01
N ILE A 569 -9.03 -13.19 11.02
CA ILE A 569 -10.11 -12.58 11.82
C ILE A 569 -10.53 -11.26 11.17
N GLY A 570 -11.74 -11.20 10.61
CA GLY A 570 -12.26 -9.97 9.99
C GLY A 570 -13.32 -10.23 8.93
N GLY A 571 -13.86 -9.16 8.33
CA GLY A 571 -14.86 -9.24 7.27
C GLY A 571 -14.81 -8.07 6.27
N GLY A 572 -13.73 -7.30 6.27
CA GLY A 572 -13.49 -6.25 5.28
C GLY A 572 -12.59 -6.72 4.14
N LEU A 573 -12.29 -5.83 3.19
CA LEU A 573 -11.37 -6.14 2.09
C LEU A 573 -9.98 -6.58 2.57
N THR A 574 -9.46 -5.97 3.64
CA THR A 574 -8.20 -6.41 4.25
C THR A 574 -8.21 -7.88 4.66
N ALA A 575 -9.35 -8.42 5.12
CA ALA A 575 -9.45 -9.84 5.47
C ALA A 575 -9.44 -10.73 4.21
N ILE A 576 -10.14 -10.29 3.16
CA ILE A 576 -10.17 -10.95 1.84
C ILE A 576 -8.76 -11.01 1.22
N ASP A 577 -8.09 -9.85 1.14
CA ASP A 577 -6.74 -9.71 0.63
C ASP A 577 -5.76 -10.57 1.46
N THR A 578 -5.84 -10.51 2.79
CA THR A 578 -4.96 -11.31 3.68
C THR A 578 -5.15 -12.81 3.47
N ALA A 579 -6.40 -13.28 3.33
CA ALA A 579 -6.68 -14.70 3.14
C ALA A 579 -6.16 -15.22 1.80
N THR A 580 -6.45 -14.52 0.70
CA THR A 580 -6.02 -14.91 -0.65
C THR A 580 -4.50 -14.86 -0.81
N GLU A 581 -3.85 -13.81 -0.30
CA GLU A 581 -2.39 -13.67 -0.32
C GLU A 581 -1.68 -14.72 0.54
N SER A 582 -2.25 -15.11 1.69
CA SER A 582 -1.67 -16.15 2.54
C SER A 582 -1.57 -17.51 1.85
N LEU A 583 -2.61 -17.91 1.10
CA LEU A 583 -2.60 -19.14 0.30
C LEU A 583 -1.68 -19.04 -0.91
N ALA A 584 -1.61 -17.89 -1.57
CA ALA A 584 -0.71 -17.68 -2.69
C ALA A 584 0.77 -17.67 -2.26
N TYR A 585 1.06 -17.12 -1.08
CA TYR A 585 2.41 -17.04 -0.52
C TYR A 585 2.95 -18.40 -0.07
N TYR A 586 2.10 -19.26 0.52
CA TYR A 586 2.56 -20.48 1.17
C TYR A 586 3.39 -21.40 0.25
N PRO A 587 2.96 -21.73 -0.98
CA PRO A 587 3.78 -22.51 -1.93
C PRO A 587 5.14 -21.85 -2.20
N LEU A 588 5.15 -20.54 -2.41
CA LEU A 588 6.36 -19.79 -2.78
C LEU A 588 7.42 -19.85 -1.67
N GLN A 589 7.03 -19.63 -0.41
CA GLN A 589 8.01 -19.68 0.69
C GLN A 589 8.60 -21.08 0.88
N VAL A 590 7.80 -22.15 0.75
CA VAL A 590 8.31 -23.51 0.99
C VAL A 590 9.17 -23.98 -0.18
N GLU A 591 8.82 -23.61 -1.42
CA GLU A 591 9.65 -23.86 -2.60
C GLU A 591 10.97 -23.08 -2.50
N LYS A 592 10.94 -21.80 -2.07
CA LYS A 592 12.14 -20.98 -1.81
C LYS A 592 13.02 -21.59 -0.71
N PHE A 593 12.41 -22.03 0.39
CA PHE A 593 13.11 -22.68 1.49
C PHE A 593 13.79 -23.99 1.03
N LEU A 594 13.08 -24.84 0.30
CA LEU A 594 13.61 -26.09 -0.21
C LEU A 594 14.78 -25.87 -1.19
N LEU A 595 14.66 -24.89 -2.09
CA LEU A 595 15.71 -24.56 -3.06
C LEU A 595 17.02 -24.21 -2.34
N ARG A 596 16.97 -23.28 -1.38
CA ARG A 596 18.15 -22.86 -0.60
C ARG A 596 18.72 -24.02 0.20
N TYR A 597 17.87 -24.79 0.89
CA TYR A 597 18.29 -25.98 1.62
C TYR A 597 19.02 -26.99 0.73
N GLU A 598 18.49 -27.32 -0.44
CA GLU A 598 19.09 -28.28 -1.37
C GLU A 598 20.43 -27.77 -1.94
N LEU A 599 20.55 -26.47 -2.22
CA LEU A 599 21.80 -25.88 -2.70
C LEU A 599 22.89 -25.88 -1.62
N LEU A 600 22.55 -25.48 -0.39
CA LEU A 600 23.47 -25.54 0.75
C LEU A 600 23.89 -26.99 1.06
N ALA A 601 22.95 -27.94 1.00
CA ALA A 601 23.24 -29.36 1.21
C ALA A 601 24.19 -29.92 0.14
N ARG A 602 24.10 -29.46 -1.11
CA ARG A 602 25.05 -29.82 -2.17
C ARG A 602 26.42 -29.19 -1.97
N ALA A 603 26.48 -27.94 -1.48
CA ALA A 603 27.73 -27.21 -1.31
C ALA A 603 28.52 -27.65 -0.07
N HIS A 604 27.85 -27.92 1.05
CA HIS A 604 28.50 -28.15 2.36
C HIS A 604 28.19 -29.54 2.97
N GLY A 605 27.33 -30.34 2.32
CA GLY A 605 26.85 -31.62 2.82
C GLY A 605 25.56 -31.50 3.65
N GLU A 606 24.74 -32.55 3.68
CA GLU A 606 23.42 -32.53 4.34
C GLU A 606 23.51 -32.32 5.86
N ALA A 607 24.57 -32.83 6.50
CA ALA A 607 24.80 -32.60 7.92
C ALA A 607 25.12 -31.14 8.25
N ALA A 608 25.82 -30.42 7.36
CA ALA A 608 26.10 -28.99 7.50
C ALA A 608 24.88 -28.14 7.14
N ALA A 609 24.10 -28.54 6.13
CA ALA A 609 22.86 -27.88 5.75
C ALA A 609 21.69 -28.12 6.73
N ARG A 610 21.78 -29.15 7.57
CA ARG A 610 20.98 -29.26 8.80
C ARG A 610 21.62 -28.38 9.86
N ILE A 611 21.39 -27.08 9.68
CA ILE A 611 21.70 -25.96 10.58
C ILE A 611 21.37 -26.33 12.03
N ALA A 612 21.99 -25.66 13.01
CA ALA A 612 21.69 -25.81 14.44
C ALA A 612 20.26 -25.33 14.83
N TRP A 613 19.26 -25.95 14.21
CA TRP A 613 17.85 -25.84 14.53
C TRP A 613 17.54 -26.61 15.81
N ASN A 614 16.83 -25.95 16.72
CA ASN A 614 16.20 -26.59 17.86
C ASN A 614 15.05 -27.52 17.40
N THR A 615 14.39 -28.21 18.33
CA THR A 615 13.33 -29.18 18.00
C THR A 615 12.16 -28.55 17.23
N GLU A 616 11.63 -27.40 17.67
CA GLU A 616 10.53 -26.67 17.00
C GLU A 616 10.91 -26.22 15.59
N GLU A 617 12.12 -25.66 15.46
CA GLU A 617 12.64 -25.18 14.18
C GLU A 617 12.83 -26.34 13.20
N ARG A 618 13.29 -27.50 13.69
CA ARG A 618 13.46 -28.71 12.88
C ARG A 618 12.11 -29.27 12.41
N GLU A 619 11.12 -29.35 13.29
CA GLU A 619 9.76 -29.76 12.93
C GLU A 619 9.16 -28.83 11.86
N THR A 620 9.39 -27.53 11.99
CA THR A 620 8.95 -26.54 10.99
C THR A 620 9.70 -26.69 9.66
N ALA A 621 11.00 -26.90 9.69
CA ALA A 621 11.82 -27.10 8.49
C ALA A 621 11.42 -28.39 7.75
N ASP A 622 11.23 -29.50 8.48
CA ASP A 622 10.79 -30.77 7.92
C ASP A 622 9.35 -30.65 7.34
N GLU A 623 8.45 -29.90 7.96
CA GLU A 623 7.13 -29.54 7.41
C GLU A 623 7.27 -28.81 6.05
N PHE A 624 8.09 -27.75 5.99
CA PHE A 624 8.29 -26.98 4.77
C PHE A 624 8.93 -27.81 3.64
N ILE A 625 9.94 -28.61 3.96
CA ILE A 625 10.61 -29.50 3.00
C ILE A 625 9.61 -30.53 2.46
N ALA A 626 8.79 -31.14 3.32
CA ALA A 626 7.78 -32.12 2.92
C ALA A 626 6.74 -31.51 1.99
N HIS A 627 6.20 -30.34 2.34
CA HIS A 627 5.19 -29.66 1.54
C HIS A 627 5.75 -29.19 0.18
N ALA A 628 6.96 -28.64 0.16
CA ALA A 628 7.63 -28.23 -1.08
C ALA A 628 7.90 -29.43 -2.02
N ARG A 629 8.29 -30.58 -1.47
CA ARG A 629 8.45 -31.83 -2.25
C ARG A 629 7.11 -32.33 -2.80
N ALA A 630 6.04 -32.25 -2.03
CA ALA A 630 4.70 -32.61 -2.50
C ALA A 630 4.22 -31.70 -3.64
N ILE A 631 4.44 -30.39 -3.53
CA ILE A 631 4.13 -29.42 -4.60
C ILE A 631 4.95 -29.74 -5.86
N ARG A 632 6.27 -29.95 -5.72
CA ARG A 632 7.15 -30.31 -6.84
C ARG A 632 6.69 -31.61 -7.52
N ALA A 633 6.30 -32.61 -6.74
CA ALA A 633 5.78 -33.89 -7.25
C ALA A 633 4.46 -33.72 -8.00
N GLU A 634 3.54 -32.89 -7.49
CA GLU A 634 2.27 -32.59 -8.13
C GLU A 634 2.45 -31.81 -9.42
N ARG A 635 3.34 -30.81 -9.46
CA ARG A 635 3.71 -30.11 -10.70
C ARG A 635 4.25 -31.08 -11.75
N ALA A 636 5.12 -32.01 -11.35
CA ALA A 636 5.65 -33.03 -12.25
C ALA A 636 4.56 -34.01 -12.74
N ALA A 637 3.61 -34.39 -11.89
CA ALA A 637 2.48 -35.24 -12.26
C ALA A 637 1.56 -34.53 -13.25
N ALA A 638 1.22 -33.27 -12.97
CA ALA A 638 0.38 -32.43 -13.82
C ALA A 638 0.95 -32.30 -15.25
N ILE A 639 2.28 -32.10 -15.38
CA ILE A 639 2.98 -32.08 -16.67
C ILE A 639 2.84 -33.42 -17.40
N ARG A 640 3.07 -34.55 -16.71
CA ARG A 640 2.93 -35.90 -17.32
C ARG A 640 1.50 -36.20 -17.77
N GLU A 641 0.52 -35.66 -17.06
CA GLU A 641 -0.91 -35.89 -17.29
C GLU A 641 -1.55 -34.84 -18.23
N GLY A 642 -0.83 -33.78 -18.61
CA GLY A 642 -1.35 -32.72 -19.47
C GLY A 642 -2.46 -31.88 -18.83
N ARG A 643 -2.38 -31.64 -17.52
CA ARG A 643 -3.38 -30.87 -16.75
C ARG A 643 -2.73 -29.78 -15.90
N GLU A 644 -3.54 -28.86 -15.39
CA GLU A 644 -3.11 -27.90 -14.37
C GLU A 644 -2.75 -28.61 -13.04
N PRO A 645 -1.72 -28.13 -12.30
CA PRO A 645 -1.35 -28.69 -11.02
C PRO A 645 -2.40 -28.38 -9.95
N ARG A 646 -2.78 -29.40 -9.19
CA ARG A 646 -3.80 -29.36 -8.14
C ARG A 646 -3.21 -28.86 -6.81
N ILE A 647 -2.58 -27.69 -6.85
CA ILE A 647 -1.90 -27.12 -5.67
C ILE A 647 -2.91 -26.70 -4.61
N LEU A 648 -4.06 -26.13 -5.00
CA LEU A 648 -5.13 -25.76 -4.05
C LEU A 648 -5.59 -26.97 -3.22
N GLN A 649 -5.69 -28.16 -3.82
CA GLN A 649 -6.09 -29.38 -3.13
C GLN A 649 -5.05 -29.81 -2.08
N LEU A 650 -3.75 -29.62 -2.35
CA LEU A 650 -2.71 -29.81 -1.34
C LEU A 650 -2.85 -28.79 -0.20
N LEU A 651 -3.05 -27.52 -0.52
CA LEU A 651 -3.23 -26.47 0.48
C LEU A 651 -4.46 -26.75 1.37
N GLN A 652 -5.57 -27.20 0.78
CA GLN A 652 -6.78 -27.61 1.50
C GLN A 652 -6.56 -28.86 2.37
N SER A 653 -5.75 -29.83 1.92
CA SER A 653 -5.41 -31.01 2.73
C SER A 653 -4.53 -30.66 3.93
N TRP A 654 -3.78 -29.55 3.85
CA TRP A 654 -3.05 -28.95 4.97
C TRP A 654 -3.89 -27.94 5.77
N GLY A 655 -5.20 -27.86 5.50
CA GLY A 655 -6.20 -27.11 6.24
C GLY A 655 -6.60 -25.75 5.64
N GLY A 656 -5.92 -25.29 4.59
CA GLY A 656 -6.31 -24.11 3.80
C GLY A 656 -6.33 -22.79 4.60
N ALA A 657 -7.19 -21.86 4.16
CA ALA A 657 -7.40 -20.58 4.81
C ALA A 657 -8.88 -20.29 5.04
N THR A 658 -9.20 -19.86 6.27
CA THR A 658 -10.55 -19.55 6.71
C THR A 658 -10.65 -18.11 7.21
N ILE A 659 -11.61 -17.35 6.70
CA ILE A 659 -12.01 -16.06 7.25
C ILE A 659 -13.03 -16.31 8.35
N ALA A 660 -12.73 -15.90 9.58
CA ALA A 660 -13.65 -15.93 10.72
C ALA A 660 -14.22 -14.53 10.97
N TYR A 661 -15.53 -14.37 10.80
CA TYR A 661 -16.22 -13.09 10.98
C TYR A 661 -17.29 -13.17 12.08
N ARG A 662 -17.32 -12.15 12.94
CA ARG A 662 -18.21 -12.09 14.12
C ARG A 662 -19.71 -11.96 13.84
N LYS A 663 -20.11 -11.69 12.60
CA LYS A 663 -21.51 -11.58 12.16
C LYS A 663 -21.72 -12.44 10.90
N ARG A 664 -22.88 -12.36 10.26
CA ARG A 664 -23.14 -13.06 8.99
C ARG A 664 -22.27 -12.53 7.86
N LEU A 665 -22.03 -13.37 6.84
CA LEU A 665 -21.40 -12.99 5.58
C LEU A 665 -22.07 -11.76 4.96
N VAL A 666 -23.40 -11.75 4.94
CA VAL A 666 -24.21 -10.65 4.38
C VAL A 666 -24.10 -9.33 5.18
N ASP A 667 -23.64 -9.41 6.44
CA ASP A 667 -23.40 -8.24 7.30
C ASP A 667 -21.94 -7.76 7.24
N SER A 668 -21.10 -8.38 6.39
CA SER A 668 -19.68 -8.05 6.27
C SER A 668 -19.48 -6.79 5.39
N PRO A 669 -18.51 -5.92 5.73
CA PRO A 669 -18.14 -4.81 4.85
C PRO A 669 -17.70 -5.25 3.46
N SER A 670 -17.01 -6.39 3.33
CA SER A 670 -16.64 -6.93 2.01
C SER A 670 -17.88 -7.29 1.20
N TYR A 671 -18.92 -7.89 1.79
CA TYR A 671 -20.16 -8.19 1.06
C TYR A 671 -20.96 -6.92 0.72
N THR A 672 -21.23 -6.07 1.71
CA THR A 672 -22.11 -4.90 1.55
C THR A 672 -21.53 -3.83 0.61
N LEU A 673 -20.20 -3.70 0.59
CA LEU A 673 -19.51 -2.72 -0.25
C LEU A 673 -18.93 -3.34 -1.52
N ASN A 674 -18.40 -4.57 -1.48
CA ASN A 674 -17.57 -5.16 -2.55
C ASN A 674 -17.78 -6.68 -2.69
N HIS A 675 -19.04 -7.17 -2.70
CA HIS A 675 -19.36 -8.60 -2.81
C HIS A 675 -18.64 -9.35 -3.95
N GLU A 676 -18.24 -8.65 -4.99
CA GLU A 676 -17.43 -9.14 -6.10
C GLU A 676 -16.09 -9.71 -5.61
N GLU A 677 -15.48 -9.10 -4.58
CA GLU A 677 -14.23 -9.56 -3.96
C GLU A 677 -14.44 -10.79 -3.08
N VAL A 678 -15.60 -10.90 -2.43
CA VAL A 678 -15.99 -12.12 -1.71
C VAL A 678 -16.11 -13.29 -2.70
N HIS A 679 -16.80 -13.07 -3.82
CA HIS A 679 -16.94 -14.06 -4.87
C HIS A 679 -15.57 -14.56 -5.35
N LYS A 680 -14.64 -13.65 -5.66
CA LYS A 680 -13.28 -13.99 -6.14
C LYS A 680 -12.44 -14.75 -5.12
N ALA A 681 -12.59 -14.45 -3.83
CA ALA A 681 -11.89 -15.19 -2.78
C ALA A 681 -12.42 -16.62 -2.62
N LEU A 682 -13.73 -16.81 -2.72
CA LEU A 682 -14.33 -18.15 -2.67
C LEU A 682 -13.95 -18.98 -3.91
N GLU A 683 -13.81 -18.36 -5.10
CA GLU A 683 -13.23 -19.02 -6.28
C GLU A 683 -11.82 -19.55 -5.98
N GLU A 684 -11.00 -18.86 -5.17
CA GLU A 684 -9.66 -19.32 -4.79
C GLU A 684 -9.65 -20.38 -3.67
N GLY A 685 -10.83 -20.88 -3.26
CA GLY A 685 -10.96 -21.93 -2.25
C GLY A 685 -10.84 -21.44 -0.80
N ILE A 686 -10.96 -20.12 -0.57
CA ILE A 686 -11.07 -19.55 0.78
C ILE A 686 -12.40 -19.99 1.40
N THR A 687 -12.37 -20.36 2.68
CA THR A 687 -13.59 -20.63 3.45
C THR A 687 -14.02 -19.38 4.21
N PHE A 688 -15.31 -19.04 4.20
CA PHE A 688 -15.84 -17.96 5.03
C PHE A 688 -16.71 -18.55 6.15
N ALA A 689 -16.24 -18.47 7.39
CA ALA A 689 -16.94 -18.88 8.59
C ALA A 689 -17.58 -17.66 9.26
N GLU A 690 -18.90 -17.68 9.40
CA GLU A 690 -19.66 -16.56 9.94
C GLU A 690 -20.07 -16.76 11.40
N CYS A 691 -20.46 -15.67 12.05
CA CYS A 691 -20.92 -15.63 13.44
C CYS A 691 -19.91 -16.18 14.47
N LEU A 692 -18.62 -15.94 14.25
CA LEU A 692 -17.54 -16.36 15.17
C LEU A 692 -16.86 -15.14 15.80
N THR A 693 -17.03 -14.99 17.11
CA THR A 693 -16.32 -13.94 17.89
C THR A 693 -15.09 -14.54 18.56
N PRO A 694 -13.87 -14.04 18.30
CA PRO A 694 -12.65 -14.59 18.88
C PRO A 694 -12.64 -14.42 20.41
N LEU A 695 -12.21 -15.46 21.13
CA LEU A 695 -12.10 -15.49 22.59
C LEU A 695 -10.66 -15.59 23.08
N ALA A 696 -9.88 -16.49 22.49
CA ALA A 696 -8.49 -16.74 22.87
C ALA A 696 -7.73 -17.42 21.73
N ILE A 697 -6.40 -17.35 21.78
CA ILE A 697 -5.52 -18.15 20.93
C ILE A 697 -4.98 -19.31 21.75
N GLU A 698 -5.27 -20.51 21.29
CA GLU A 698 -4.73 -21.74 21.86
C GLU A 698 -3.32 -21.94 21.30
N VAL A 699 -2.36 -22.27 22.16
CA VAL A 699 -0.96 -22.51 21.79
C VAL A 699 -0.55 -23.97 22.01
N ASP A 700 0.47 -24.42 21.28
CA ASP A 700 1.11 -25.72 21.45
C ASP A 700 2.16 -25.73 22.58
N GLY A 701 2.90 -26.84 22.72
CA GLY A 701 3.93 -27.00 23.74
C GLY A 701 5.13 -26.06 23.58
N TYR A 702 5.29 -25.42 22.43
CA TYR A 702 6.35 -24.44 22.19
C TYR A 702 5.88 -23.00 22.44
N GLY A 703 4.55 -22.76 22.48
CA GLY A 703 3.96 -21.42 22.55
C GLY A 703 3.57 -20.86 21.18
N HIS A 704 3.52 -21.70 20.15
CA HIS A 704 3.06 -21.35 18.81
C HIS A 704 1.55 -21.60 18.68
N ALA A 705 0.83 -20.79 17.91
CA ALA A 705 -0.61 -20.93 17.71
C ALA A 705 -0.97 -22.34 17.19
N ARG A 706 -1.96 -22.99 17.82
CA ARG A 706 -2.54 -24.26 17.36
C ARG A 706 -4.00 -24.13 16.93
N ALA A 707 -4.76 -23.20 17.52
CA ALA A 707 -6.15 -22.95 17.18
C ALA A 707 -6.63 -21.55 17.60
N LEU A 708 -7.66 -21.05 16.92
CA LEU A 708 -8.48 -19.93 17.36
C LEU A 708 -9.69 -20.45 18.13
N LYS A 709 -9.79 -20.12 19.42
CA LYS A 709 -11.02 -20.34 20.19
C LYS A 709 -11.99 -19.20 19.94
N ALA A 710 -13.23 -19.52 19.57
CA ALA A 710 -14.25 -18.55 19.24
C ALA A 710 -15.61 -18.90 19.84
N ALA A 711 -16.36 -17.88 20.24
CA ALA A 711 -17.78 -17.98 20.59
C ALA A 711 -18.61 -18.01 19.31
N VAL A 712 -19.46 -19.03 19.18
CA VAL A 712 -20.51 -19.09 18.17
C VAL A 712 -21.62 -18.15 18.58
N GLN A 713 -21.91 -17.17 17.73
CA GLN A 713 -22.95 -16.17 17.93
C GLN A 713 -24.22 -16.59 17.19
N THR A 714 -25.37 -16.47 17.85
CA THR A 714 -26.67 -16.61 17.20
C THR A 714 -27.43 -15.29 17.32
N ARG A 715 -28.13 -14.90 16.25
CA ARG A 715 -28.96 -13.70 16.24
C ARG A 715 -30.40 -14.06 16.63
N ARG A 716 -30.95 -13.40 17.64
CA ARG A 716 -32.36 -13.52 18.04
C ARG A 716 -33.29 -12.81 17.05
N GLU A 717 -34.58 -13.10 17.14
CA GLU A 717 -35.62 -12.44 16.33
C GLU A 717 -35.67 -10.91 16.55
N ASP A 718 -35.35 -10.44 17.77
CA ASP A 718 -35.25 -9.01 18.10
C ASP A 718 -33.99 -8.32 17.52
N GLY A 719 -33.13 -9.09 16.84
CA GLY A 719 -31.92 -8.63 16.20
C GLY A 719 -30.68 -8.60 17.09
N THR A 720 -30.78 -8.95 18.38
CA THR A 720 -29.64 -9.04 19.31
C THR A 720 -28.82 -10.31 19.10
N TRP A 721 -27.53 -10.24 19.42
CA TRP A 721 -26.60 -11.36 19.32
C TRP A 721 -26.36 -11.98 20.70
N TYR A 722 -26.32 -13.31 20.79
CA TYR A 722 -25.95 -14.03 21.99
C TYR A 722 -25.02 -15.20 21.67
N GLU A 723 -24.19 -15.57 22.64
CA GLU A 723 -23.33 -16.74 22.56
C GLU A 723 -24.19 -18.01 22.70
N SER A 724 -24.14 -18.87 21.67
CA SER A 724 -24.85 -20.15 21.63
C SER A 724 -23.92 -21.35 21.84
N GLY A 725 -22.61 -21.14 21.79
CA GLY A 725 -21.60 -22.19 21.99
C GLY A 725 -20.19 -21.66 21.78
N GLN A 726 -19.20 -22.54 21.90
CA GLN A 726 -17.80 -22.26 21.63
C GLN A 726 -17.21 -23.32 20.71
N VAL A 727 -16.22 -22.93 19.91
CA VAL A 727 -15.53 -23.80 18.97
C VAL A 727 -14.05 -23.46 18.90
N GLU A 728 -13.22 -24.43 18.55
CA GLU A 728 -11.81 -24.24 18.22
C GLU A 728 -11.59 -24.47 16.73
N LEU A 729 -11.08 -23.46 16.03
CA LEU A 729 -10.69 -23.55 14.63
C LEU A 729 -9.19 -23.84 14.57
N PRO A 730 -8.73 -25.00 14.06
CA PRO A 730 -7.31 -25.28 13.91
C PRO A 730 -6.60 -24.20 13.11
N ALA A 731 -5.49 -23.69 13.63
CA ALA A 731 -4.75 -22.58 13.02
C ALA A 731 -3.30 -22.58 13.51
N LYS A 732 -2.34 -22.73 12.59
CA LYS A 732 -0.92 -22.45 12.86
C LYS A 732 -0.53 -21.01 12.53
N ALA A 733 -1.38 -20.30 11.80
CA ALA A 733 -1.26 -18.88 11.56
C ALA A 733 -2.61 -18.17 11.77
N ILE A 734 -2.60 -17.09 12.56
CA ILE A 734 -3.78 -16.28 12.85
C ILE A 734 -3.49 -14.83 12.46
N LEU A 735 -4.25 -14.29 11.50
CA LEU A 735 -4.03 -12.97 10.91
C LEU A 735 -5.19 -12.03 11.26
N ILE A 736 -4.91 -10.95 12.01
CA ILE A 736 -5.94 -10.06 12.57
C ILE A 736 -6.21 -8.89 11.61
N ALA A 737 -7.38 -8.90 10.96
CA ALA A 737 -7.87 -7.89 10.02
C ALA A 737 -9.09 -7.12 10.60
N ALA A 738 -8.95 -6.61 11.83
CA ALA A 738 -10.03 -5.94 12.57
C ALA A 738 -10.27 -4.45 12.20
N GLY A 739 -9.60 -3.96 11.16
CA GLY A 739 -9.69 -2.56 10.68
C GLY A 739 -8.64 -1.63 11.29
N THR A 740 -8.49 -0.44 10.70
CA THR A 740 -7.49 0.58 11.07
C THR A 740 -8.15 1.89 11.49
N GLN A 741 -7.40 2.71 12.22
CA GLN A 741 -7.77 4.08 12.58
C GLN A 741 -6.99 5.09 11.74
N PRO A 742 -7.46 6.34 11.58
CA PRO A 742 -6.69 7.40 10.91
C PRO A 742 -5.31 7.60 11.55
N ASN A 743 -4.29 7.90 10.74
CA ASN A 743 -2.97 8.21 11.27
C ASN A 743 -2.95 9.62 11.88
N THR A 744 -3.07 9.68 13.20
CA THR A 744 -3.11 10.92 13.99
C THR A 744 -1.90 11.06 14.93
N VAL A 745 -0.81 10.31 14.65
CA VAL A 745 0.38 10.29 15.53
C VAL A 745 0.96 11.68 15.77
N LEU A 746 0.90 12.56 14.76
CA LEU A 746 1.41 13.94 14.84
C LEU A 746 0.78 14.76 15.97
N ALA A 747 -0.48 14.49 16.35
CA ALA A 747 -1.10 15.19 17.47
C ALA A 747 -0.46 14.89 18.84
N ARG A 748 0.24 13.76 18.96
CA ARG A 748 1.03 13.42 20.15
C ARG A 748 2.48 13.89 20.05
N GLU A 749 3.00 14.08 18.83
CA GLU A 749 4.37 14.53 18.60
C GLU A 749 4.50 16.06 18.60
N ASP A 750 3.44 16.76 18.15
CA ASP A 750 3.38 18.21 18.04
C ASP A 750 1.93 18.68 18.26
N ALA A 751 1.51 18.70 19.53
CA ALA A 751 0.17 19.11 19.93
C ALA A 751 -0.13 20.60 19.65
N ALA A 752 0.90 21.42 19.37
CA ALA A 752 0.73 22.83 19.05
C ALA A 752 0.15 23.03 17.64
N ASN A 753 0.65 22.27 16.66
CA ASN A 753 0.18 22.35 15.28
C ASN A 753 -0.97 21.39 14.96
N PHE A 754 -1.10 20.29 15.69
CA PHE A 754 -2.05 19.21 15.37
C PHE A 754 -3.01 18.91 16.53
N VAL A 755 -4.24 19.40 16.41
CA VAL A 755 -5.31 19.18 17.39
C VAL A 755 -6.32 18.17 16.85
N LEU A 756 -6.85 17.31 17.72
CA LEU A 756 -7.85 16.29 17.35
C LEU A 756 -9.28 16.72 17.64
N ASP A 757 -10.21 16.26 16.80
CA ASP A 757 -11.66 16.20 17.04
C ASP A 757 -12.11 14.73 16.95
N GLY A 758 -12.32 14.13 18.13
CA GLY A 758 -12.50 12.69 18.27
C GLY A 758 -11.25 11.92 17.82
N ARG A 759 -11.36 11.22 16.68
CA ARG A 759 -10.31 10.36 16.13
C ARG A 759 -9.71 10.88 14.81
N TYR A 760 -10.08 12.09 14.41
CA TYR A 760 -9.54 12.81 13.24
C TYR A 760 -8.89 14.11 13.70
N PHE A 761 -8.10 14.74 12.84
CA PHE A 761 -7.65 16.10 13.10
C PHE A 761 -8.82 17.11 13.01
N ARG A 762 -8.77 18.16 13.82
CA ARG A 762 -9.76 19.23 13.86
C ARG A 762 -9.57 20.17 12.66
N ALA A 763 -10.64 20.44 11.92
CA ALA A 763 -10.63 21.41 10.83
C ALA A 763 -10.68 22.86 11.33
N CYS A 764 -10.21 23.79 10.51
CA CYS A 764 -10.43 25.22 10.65
C CYS A 764 -10.90 25.86 9.34
N GLY A 765 -11.51 27.04 9.43
CA GLY A 765 -11.84 27.89 8.30
C GLY A 765 -10.63 28.66 7.77
N ALA A 766 -10.82 29.41 6.68
CA ALA A 766 -9.76 30.27 6.12
C ALA A 766 -9.35 31.42 7.06
N ASP A 767 -10.18 31.73 8.05
CA ASP A 767 -9.91 32.67 9.15
C ASP A 767 -9.14 32.01 10.32
N GLY A 768 -8.89 30.70 10.25
CA GLY A 768 -8.22 29.92 11.30
C GLY A 768 -9.16 29.46 12.43
N GLN A 769 -10.46 29.81 12.39
CA GLN A 769 -11.40 29.40 13.44
C GLN A 769 -11.83 27.94 13.27
N PRO A 770 -12.02 27.17 14.36
CA PRO A 770 -12.46 25.77 14.26
C PRO A 770 -13.78 25.61 13.52
N VAL A 771 -13.86 24.62 12.63
CA VAL A 771 -15.10 24.26 11.91
C VAL A 771 -15.34 22.76 11.98
N ALA A 772 -16.62 22.35 11.90
CA ALA A 772 -16.97 20.94 11.84
C ALA A 772 -16.82 20.40 10.42
N ALA A 773 -16.24 19.21 10.28
CA ALA A 773 -16.22 18.48 9.01
C ALA A 773 -17.27 17.37 9.01
N GLU A 774 -18.05 17.28 7.93
CA GLU A 774 -19.04 16.20 7.76
C GLU A 774 -18.36 14.82 7.70
N LYS A 775 -19.04 13.79 8.20
CA LYS A 775 -18.48 12.43 8.33
C LYS A 775 -19.06 11.49 7.27
N SER A 776 -18.22 10.64 6.69
CA SER A 776 -18.61 9.47 5.88
C SER A 776 -19.48 9.77 4.65
N ILE A 777 -19.15 10.81 3.85
CA ILE A 777 -20.03 11.28 2.76
C ILE A 777 -19.37 11.49 1.40
N SER A 778 -18.04 11.68 1.32
CA SER A 778 -17.25 11.97 0.11
C SER A 778 -17.69 13.14 -0.79
N LYS A 779 -18.83 13.78 -0.49
CA LYS A 779 -19.35 15.02 -1.08
C LYS A 779 -19.99 15.88 0.01
N PRO A 780 -19.19 16.43 0.93
CA PRO A 780 -19.72 17.28 1.98
C PRO A 780 -20.28 18.58 1.39
N ASN A 781 -21.16 19.26 2.12
CA ASN A 781 -21.67 20.58 1.74
C ASN A 781 -20.55 21.63 1.74
N ALA A 782 -19.67 21.56 2.73
CA ALA A 782 -18.47 22.39 2.83
C ALA A 782 -17.21 21.52 2.85
N VAL A 783 -16.23 21.86 2.01
CA VAL A 783 -14.96 21.12 1.89
C VAL A 783 -13.94 21.73 2.87
N ASN A 784 -14.03 21.32 4.13
CA ASN A 784 -13.22 21.86 5.22
C ASN A 784 -11.89 21.09 5.38
N VAL A 785 -10.90 21.41 4.55
CA VAL A 785 -9.60 20.69 4.50
C VAL A 785 -8.44 21.38 5.22
N LEU A 786 -8.62 22.57 5.78
CA LEU A 786 -7.57 23.27 6.53
C LEU A 786 -7.53 22.76 7.98
N LEU A 787 -6.34 22.57 8.53
CA LEU A 787 -6.08 22.14 9.91
C LEU A 787 -5.74 23.31 10.81
N SER A 788 -4.80 24.13 10.36
CA SER A 788 -4.28 25.26 11.11
C SER A 788 -3.82 26.36 10.17
N LYS A 789 -3.82 27.58 10.70
CA LYS A 789 -3.33 28.78 10.05
C LYS A 789 -2.39 29.49 11.01
N ARG A 790 -1.21 29.88 10.51
CA ARG A 790 -0.21 30.65 11.24
C ARG A 790 -0.50 32.15 11.15
N ASP A 791 0.14 32.92 12.02
CA ASP A 791 0.02 34.39 12.04
C ASP A 791 0.46 35.06 10.72
N ASP A 792 1.42 34.46 10.03
CA ASP A 792 1.89 34.90 8.71
C ASP A 792 0.99 34.46 7.54
N GLY A 793 -0.13 33.80 7.85
CA GLY A 793 -1.13 33.34 6.89
C GLY A 793 -0.85 31.98 6.26
N ARG A 794 0.31 31.36 6.49
CA ARG A 794 0.61 30.01 5.99
C ARG A 794 -0.23 28.95 6.70
N CYS A 795 -0.61 27.91 5.98
CA CYS A 795 -1.58 26.92 6.45
C CYS A 795 -1.04 25.49 6.40
N ILE A 796 -1.68 24.63 7.20
CA ILE A 796 -1.59 23.18 7.08
C ILE A 796 -2.97 22.64 6.69
N SER A 797 -3.04 21.65 5.82
CA SER A 797 -4.27 20.97 5.38
C SER A 797 -4.15 19.45 5.47
N TYR A 798 -5.25 18.72 5.29
CA TYR A 798 -5.31 17.26 5.41
C TYR A 798 -6.30 16.61 4.45
N PHE A 799 -5.95 15.43 3.95
CA PHE A 799 -6.60 14.77 2.83
C PHE A 799 -6.64 13.23 2.99
N GLY A 800 -7.50 12.57 2.23
CA GLY A 800 -7.62 11.12 2.20
C GLY A 800 -8.15 10.52 3.52
N ASP A 801 -7.55 9.41 3.96
CA ASP A 801 -8.03 8.64 5.12
C ASP A 801 -7.94 9.38 6.46
N VAL A 802 -7.11 10.43 6.55
CA VAL A 802 -7.07 11.30 7.73
C VAL A 802 -8.20 12.32 7.76
N HIS A 803 -8.99 12.44 6.69
CA HIS A 803 -10.13 13.36 6.62
C HIS A 803 -11.47 12.61 6.84
N PRO A 804 -12.34 13.08 7.76
CA PRO A 804 -13.57 12.38 8.15
C PRO A 804 -14.60 12.20 7.03
N SER A 805 -14.62 13.08 6.02
CA SER A 805 -15.54 12.93 4.88
C SER A 805 -15.05 11.93 3.83
N PHE A 806 -13.75 11.68 3.71
CA PHE A 806 -13.13 11.05 2.54
C PHE A 806 -12.38 9.74 2.83
N PHE A 807 -12.52 9.19 4.03
CA PHE A 807 -11.86 7.93 4.39
C PHE A 807 -12.48 6.71 3.68
N GLY A 808 -11.64 5.72 3.38
CA GLY A 808 -12.06 4.33 3.18
C GLY A 808 -11.73 3.70 1.82
N ASN A 809 -11.66 4.46 0.71
CA ASN A 809 -11.26 3.91 -0.59
C ASN A 809 -10.47 4.91 -1.43
N VAL A 810 -9.83 4.40 -2.50
CA VAL A 810 -8.92 5.15 -3.36
C VAL A 810 -9.60 6.35 -4.01
N VAL A 811 -10.78 6.19 -4.61
CA VAL A 811 -11.49 7.30 -5.28
C VAL A 811 -11.94 8.38 -4.30
N LYS A 812 -12.26 8.04 -3.05
CA LYS A 812 -12.56 9.05 -2.01
C LYS A 812 -11.32 9.84 -1.62
N ALA A 813 -10.16 9.18 -1.54
CA ALA A 813 -8.89 9.85 -1.30
C ALA A 813 -8.54 10.83 -2.44
N ILE A 814 -8.69 10.42 -3.70
CA ILE A 814 -8.53 11.31 -4.87
C ILE A 814 -9.58 12.44 -4.84
N GLY A 815 -10.82 12.12 -4.45
CA GLY A 815 -11.91 13.09 -4.31
C GLY A 815 -11.62 14.17 -3.27
N SER A 816 -10.93 13.83 -2.18
CA SER A 816 -10.49 14.82 -1.20
C SER A 816 -9.51 15.83 -1.81
N ALA A 817 -8.58 15.37 -2.65
CA ALA A 817 -7.63 16.23 -3.34
C ALA A 817 -8.35 17.10 -4.38
N LYS A 818 -9.18 16.51 -5.23
CA LYS A 818 -9.95 17.24 -6.26
C LYS A 818 -10.85 18.32 -5.66
N GLN A 819 -11.55 18.01 -4.57
CA GLN A 819 -12.48 18.96 -3.96
C GLN A 819 -11.76 19.99 -3.09
N GLY A 820 -10.61 19.64 -2.50
CA GLY A 820 -9.91 20.48 -1.53
C GLY A 820 -8.75 21.31 -2.08
N TYR A 821 -8.16 20.97 -3.24
CA TYR A 821 -7.09 21.80 -3.83
C TYR A 821 -7.51 23.27 -4.05
N PRO A 822 -8.76 23.63 -4.44
CA PRO A 822 -9.13 25.03 -4.63
C PRO A 822 -9.09 25.83 -3.32
N VAL A 823 -9.34 25.16 -2.18
CA VAL A 823 -9.22 25.77 -0.85
C VAL A 823 -7.76 26.10 -0.54
N VAL A 824 -6.84 25.19 -0.88
CA VAL A 824 -5.39 25.40 -0.71
C VAL A 824 -4.89 26.53 -1.62
N SER A 825 -5.24 26.51 -2.90
CA SER A 825 -4.86 27.58 -3.83
C SER A 825 -5.41 28.94 -3.38
N GLY A 826 -6.67 28.98 -2.89
CA GLY A 826 -7.29 30.20 -2.39
C GLY A 826 -6.61 30.83 -1.17
N VAL A 827 -6.03 30.04 -0.26
CA VAL A 827 -5.23 30.60 0.85
C VAL A 827 -3.81 30.97 0.41
N LEU A 828 -3.23 30.24 -0.54
CA LEU A 828 -1.91 30.56 -1.11
C LEU A 828 -1.91 31.89 -1.87
N GLU A 829 -3.02 32.24 -2.53
CA GLU A 829 -3.21 33.53 -3.22
C GLU A 829 -3.20 34.73 -2.27
N GLN A 830 -3.47 34.52 -0.97
CA GLN A 830 -3.56 35.59 0.02
C GLN A 830 -2.22 35.95 0.67
N ILE A 831 -1.18 35.14 0.44
CA ILE A 831 0.14 35.33 1.08
C ILE A 831 1.21 35.68 0.04
N LYS A 832 2.38 36.17 0.48
CA LYS A 832 3.58 36.34 -0.38
C LYS A 832 4.44 35.09 -0.34
N ALA A 833 5.17 34.80 -1.44
CA ALA A 833 6.02 33.61 -1.49
C ALA A 833 7.07 33.69 -0.39
N ALA A 834 7.27 32.62 0.36
CA ALA A 834 8.22 32.57 1.47
C ALA A 834 9.69 32.74 1.02
N THR A 835 9.96 32.52 -0.27
CA THR A 835 11.30 32.51 -0.84
C THR A 835 11.26 32.94 -2.30
N ALA A 836 12.32 33.63 -2.73
CA ALA A 836 12.49 34.13 -4.09
C ALA A 836 13.39 33.23 -4.96
N ALA A 837 13.89 32.12 -4.41
CA ALA A 837 14.70 31.17 -5.18
C ALA A 837 13.89 30.60 -6.36
N ASP A 838 14.57 30.16 -7.42
CA ASP A 838 13.94 29.33 -8.44
C ASP A 838 13.74 27.89 -7.93
N ASP A 839 12.95 27.10 -8.67
CA ASP A 839 12.63 25.72 -8.31
C ASP A 839 13.88 24.82 -8.28
N ALA A 840 14.80 25.00 -9.22
CA ALA A 840 16.02 24.21 -9.31
C ALA A 840 16.92 24.39 -8.09
N THR A 841 17.15 25.65 -7.67
CA THR A 841 17.93 26.00 -6.49
C THR A 841 17.28 25.45 -5.22
N PHE A 842 15.95 25.53 -5.13
CA PHE A 842 15.21 24.99 -4.00
C PHE A 842 15.32 23.47 -3.89
N PHE A 843 15.12 22.75 -5.00
CA PHE A 843 15.24 21.31 -5.03
C PHE A 843 16.66 20.85 -4.74
N ALA A 844 17.68 21.52 -5.27
CA ALA A 844 19.09 21.22 -4.95
C ALA A 844 19.38 21.39 -3.45
N GLY A 845 18.81 22.43 -2.83
CA GLY A 845 18.86 22.61 -1.37
C GLY A 845 18.24 21.43 -0.62
N LEU A 846 17.02 21.04 -0.98
CA LEU A 846 16.33 19.91 -0.35
C LEU A 846 17.03 18.57 -0.58
N GLN A 847 17.60 18.33 -1.77
CA GLN A 847 18.40 17.14 -2.06
C GLN A 847 19.59 17.01 -1.10
N ARG A 848 20.31 18.12 -0.87
CA ARG A 848 21.44 18.14 0.06
C ARG A 848 21.03 17.82 1.50
N GLU A 849 19.85 18.28 1.92
CA GLU A 849 19.35 18.13 3.29
C GLU A 849 18.66 16.78 3.56
N LEU A 850 17.94 16.24 2.58
CA LEU A 850 17.02 15.10 2.75
C LEU A 850 17.55 13.77 2.18
N ARG A 851 18.49 13.78 1.23
CA ARG A 851 19.02 12.52 0.67
C ARG A 851 20.17 12.00 1.51
N ALA A 852 20.09 10.72 1.85
CA ALA A 852 21.09 10.03 2.63
C ALA A 852 22.07 9.25 1.73
N THR A 853 23.36 9.37 2.05
CA THR A 853 24.43 8.60 1.39
C THR A 853 25.37 8.04 2.43
N VAL A 854 25.92 6.86 2.19
CA VAL A 854 26.95 6.27 3.04
C VAL A 854 28.19 7.18 3.00
N HIS A 855 28.74 7.53 4.16
CA HIS A 855 29.99 8.28 4.28
C HIS A 855 31.16 7.32 4.53
N ALA A 856 31.01 6.39 5.47
CA ALA A 856 32.02 5.40 5.79
C ALA A 856 31.40 4.15 6.44
N VAL A 857 32.05 3.00 6.29
CA VAL A 857 31.76 1.78 7.03
C VAL A 857 33.03 1.33 7.73
N LYS A 858 32.98 1.11 9.03
CA LYS A 858 34.15 0.79 9.87
C LYS A 858 33.88 -0.48 10.67
N ARG A 859 34.76 -1.46 10.57
CA ARG A 859 34.69 -2.66 11.40
C ARG A 859 35.23 -2.36 12.80
N LEU A 860 34.40 -2.51 13.82
CA LEU A 860 34.75 -2.26 15.23
C LEU A 860 35.20 -3.53 15.93
N THR A 861 34.55 -4.65 15.65
CA THR A 861 34.89 -5.99 16.15
C THR A 861 34.66 -7.03 15.03
N PRO A 862 34.94 -8.33 15.23
CA PRO A 862 34.63 -9.34 14.22
C PRO A 862 33.15 -9.38 13.80
N GLU A 863 32.22 -8.96 14.65
CA GLU A 863 30.77 -9.03 14.37
C GLU A 863 30.08 -7.66 14.42
N ILE A 864 30.81 -6.57 14.68
CA ILE A 864 30.23 -5.23 14.84
C ILE A 864 30.83 -4.27 13.82
N VAL A 865 29.96 -3.58 13.09
CA VAL A 865 30.32 -2.52 12.15
C VAL A 865 29.64 -1.20 12.50
N GLU A 866 30.34 -0.10 12.30
CA GLU A 866 29.83 1.26 12.37
C GLU A 866 29.54 1.74 10.95
N VAL A 867 28.29 2.12 10.68
CA VAL A 867 27.87 2.74 9.42
C VAL A 867 27.66 4.23 9.67
N VAL A 868 28.51 5.06 9.06
CA VAL A 868 28.40 6.51 9.08
C VAL A 868 27.67 6.95 7.82
N VAL A 869 26.55 7.64 7.99
CA VAL A 869 25.68 8.13 6.92
C VAL A 869 25.69 9.65 6.93
N ARG A 870 25.86 10.26 5.75
CA ARG A 870 25.60 11.69 5.54
C ARG A 870 24.11 11.90 5.34
N ALA A 871 23.44 12.48 6.33
CA ALA A 871 22.01 12.77 6.32
C ALA A 871 21.73 14.05 7.14
N PRO A 872 21.97 15.26 6.57
CA PRO A 872 22.09 16.48 7.36
C PRO A 872 20.88 16.83 8.21
N LEU A 873 19.67 16.81 7.64
CA LEU A 873 18.47 17.13 8.42
C LEU A 873 18.17 16.07 9.48
N ALA A 874 18.33 14.80 9.13
CA ALA A 874 18.13 13.68 10.04
C ALA A 874 19.13 13.69 11.23
N ALA A 875 20.39 14.07 10.99
CA ALA A 875 21.43 14.22 12.01
C ALA A 875 21.14 15.40 12.95
N ARG A 876 20.73 16.57 12.43
CA ARG A 876 20.38 17.74 13.27
C ARG A 876 19.17 17.51 14.17
N ARG A 877 18.26 16.61 13.77
CA ARG A 877 17.05 16.28 14.52
C ARG A 877 17.24 15.17 15.55
N PHE A 878 18.38 14.47 15.52
CA PHE A 878 18.67 13.39 16.45
C PHE A 878 18.64 13.86 17.90
N ARG A 879 18.03 13.06 18.77
CA ARG A 879 18.19 13.13 20.22
C ARG A 879 18.54 11.75 20.77
N PRO A 880 19.35 11.65 21.85
CA PRO A 880 19.74 10.38 22.45
C PRO A 880 18.54 9.44 22.69
N GLY A 881 18.75 8.16 22.41
CA GLY A 881 17.73 7.11 22.49
C GLY A 881 16.89 6.90 21.22
N GLN A 882 16.86 7.86 20.30
CA GLN A 882 16.13 7.71 19.04
C GLN A 882 16.84 6.79 18.05
N PHE A 883 16.08 6.22 17.12
CA PHE A 883 16.61 5.28 16.13
C PHE A 883 16.10 5.61 14.71
N TYR A 884 16.69 4.93 13.73
CA TYR A 884 16.48 5.13 12.30
C TYR A 884 16.21 3.79 11.61
N ARG A 885 15.54 3.83 10.46
CA ARG A 885 15.43 2.71 9.54
C ARG A 885 16.48 2.82 8.43
N LEU A 886 17.44 1.90 8.39
CA LEU A 886 18.45 1.81 7.33
C LEU A 886 18.09 0.73 6.30
N GLN A 887 18.19 1.04 5.00
CA GLN A 887 18.04 0.09 3.89
C GLN A 887 18.87 0.52 2.67
N ASN A 888 19.31 -0.44 1.85
CA ASN A 888 19.71 -0.18 0.46
C ASN A 888 18.49 -0.22 -0.49
N PHE A 889 18.73 0.16 -1.74
CA PHE A 889 17.73 0.13 -2.82
C PHE A 889 17.83 -1.19 -3.59
N GLU A 890 16.69 -1.82 -3.86
CA GLU A 890 16.59 -3.09 -4.57
C GLU A 890 17.09 -2.96 -6.02
N THR A 891 16.74 -1.84 -6.65
CA THR A 891 17.05 -1.53 -8.06
C THR A 891 18.54 -1.42 -8.36
N ILE A 892 19.39 -1.21 -7.35
CA ILE A 892 20.85 -1.12 -7.47
C ILE A 892 21.58 -2.14 -6.58
N ALA A 893 20.84 -3.05 -5.94
CA ALA A 893 21.42 -4.07 -5.09
C ALA A 893 22.16 -5.13 -5.94
N PRO A 894 23.30 -5.67 -5.45
CA PRO A 894 23.96 -6.79 -6.11
C PRO A 894 23.04 -8.00 -6.24
N ARG A 895 23.22 -8.78 -7.32
CA ARG A 895 22.50 -10.03 -7.58
C ARG A 895 23.47 -11.17 -7.77
N THR A 896 23.22 -12.31 -7.11
CA THR A 896 24.06 -13.51 -7.19
C THR A 896 23.23 -14.75 -6.86
N GLU A 897 23.53 -15.90 -7.47
CA GLU A 897 22.85 -17.19 -7.22
C GLU A 897 21.30 -17.09 -7.23
N GLY A 898 20.75 -16.29 -8.15
CA GLY A 898 19.29 -16.07 -8.23
C GLY A 898 18.69 -15.31 -7.04
N SER A 899 19.51 -14.62 -6.24
CA SER A 899 19.12 -13.78 -5.11
C SER A 899 19.51 -12.33 -5.32
N THR A 900 18.62 -11.41 -4.93
CA THR A 900 18.86 -9.97 -4.86
C THR A 900 19.23 -9.60 -3.42
N LEU A 901 20.42 -9.01 -3.22
CA LEU A 901 20.95 -8.64 -1.90
C LEU A 901 20.36 -7.30 -1.41
N ALA A 902 19.04 -7.20 -1.44
CA ALA A 902 18.29 -6.06 -0.93
C ALA A 902 17.99 -6.25 0.57
N MET A 903 18.33 -5.24 1.36
CA MET A 903 18.14 -5.22 2.82
C MET A 903 16.69 -4.96 3.20
N GLU A 904 16.21 -5.72 4.18
CA GLU A 904 15.05 -5.39 4.99
C GLU A 904 15.29 -4.12 5.82
N GLY A 905 14.21 -3.53 6.32
CA GLY A 905 14.28 -2.34 7.18
C GLY A 905 14.97 -2.63 8.51
N LEU A 906 16.23 -2.20 8.68
CA LEU A 906 16.96 -2.36 9.94
C LEU A 906 16.68 -1.20 10.89
N ALA A 907 16.18 -1.51 12.10
CA ALA A 907 16.02 -0.53 13.16
C ALA A 907 17.36 -0.34 13.87
N LEU A 908 18.02 0.78 13.60
CA LEU A 908 19.35 1.08 14.11
C LEU A 908 19.34 2.35 14.95
N THR A 909 19.82 2.26 16.17
CA THR A 909 19.91 3.42 17.06
C THR A 909 21.00 4.36 16.59
N GLY A 910 20.75 5.68 16.69
CA GLY A 910 21.80 6.66 16.45
C GLY A 910 22.86 6.55 17.54
N ALA A 911 24.10 6.28 17.16
CA ALA A 911 25.22 6.12 18.07
C ALA A 911 25.87 7.49 18.36
N SER A 912 26.17 8.26 17.32
CA SER A 912 26.69 9.63 17.45
C SER A 912 26.28 10.50 16.25
N VAL A 913 26.34 11.82 16.42
CA VAL A 913 26.06 12.79 15.36
C VAL A 913 27.11 13.88 15.31
N ASP A 914 27.46 14.27 14.08
CA ASP A 914 28.12 15.54 13.77
C ASP A 914 27.10 16.41 13.03
N THR A 915 26.54 17.39 13.73
CA THR A 915 25.49 18.26 13.19
C THR A 915 26.01 19.27 12.16
N GLU A 916 27.30 19.60 12.21
CA GLU A 916 27.92 20.58 11.31
C GLU A 916 28.20 19.94 9.95
N GLN A 917 28.79 18.75 9.95
CA GLN A 917 29.04 17.98 8.73
C GLN A 917 27.80 17.22 8.23
N GLY A 918 26.77 17.09 9.07
CA GLY A 918 25.54 16.36 8.76
C GLY A 918 25.74 14.85 8.74
N LEU A 919 26.61 14.32 9.61
CA LEU A 919 26.93 12.91 9.72
C LEU A 919 26.21 12.29 10.92
N LEU A 920 25.67 11.09 10.71
CA LEU A 920 25.08 10.23 11.73
C LEU A 920 25.79 8.88 11.69
N SER A 921 26.22 8.39 12.84
CA SER A 921 26.75 7.04 13.00
C SER A 921 25.68 6.11 13.56
N THR A 922 25.57 4.90 13.01
CA THR A 922 24.83 3.78 13.58
C THR A 922 25.78 2.60 13.79
N ILE A 923 25.50 1.77 14.80
CA ILE A 923 26.30 0.56 15.09
C ILE A 923 25.41 -0.66 14.86
N VAL A 924 25.93 -1.60 14.08
CA VAL A 924 25.24 -2.81 13.62
C VAL A 924 25.97 -4.03 14.15
N LEU A 925 25.22 -4.97 14.70
CA LEU A 925 25.71 -6.32 15.00
C LEU A 925 25.31 -7.24 13.84
N GLU A 926 26.29 -7.88 13.21
CA GLU A 926 26.12 -8.92 12.21
C GLU A 926 25.51 -10.17 12.88
N MET A 927 24.21 -10.35 12.70
CA MET A 927 23.44 -11.48 13.25
C MET A 927 22.80 -12.34 12.16
N GLY A 928 23.22 -12.16 10.90
CA GLY A 928 22.64 -12.81 9.72
C GLY A 928 21.62 -11.94 8.98
N GLY A 929 21.21 -12.42 7.80
CA GLY A 929 20.23 -11.76 6.93
C GLY A 929 20.67 -10.35 6.52
N SER A 930 19.80 -9.35 6.67
CA SER A 930 20.09 -7.99 6.18
C SER A 930 21.20 -7.26 6.95
N SER A 931 21.52 -7.67 8.19
CA SER A 931 22.55 -7.01 9.01
C SER A 931 23.96 -7.23 8.47
N ASP A 932 24.23 -8.42 7.94
CA ASP A 932 25.52 -8.81 7.35
C ASP A 932 25.83 -8.04 6.06
N LEU A 933 24.81 -7.52 5.37
CA LEU A 933 25.00 -6.68 4.17
C LEU A 933 25.49 -5.27 4.50
N CYS A 934 25.41 -4.81 5.75
CA CYS A 934 25.81 -3.45 6.11
C CYS A 934 27.30 -3.19 5.90
N VAL A 935 28.14 -4.23 6.00
CA VAL A 935 29.59 -4.11 5.78
C VAL A 935 29.94 -3.86 4.31
N GLU A 936 29.07 -4.25 3.39
CA GLU A 936 29.27 -4.14 1.94
C GLU A 936 28.82 -2.79 1.36
N LEU A 937 28.22 -1.92 2.19
CA LEU A 937 27.82 -0.57 1.78
C LEU A 937 29.05 0.30 1.48
N ARG A 938 29.03 1.02 0.35
CA ARG A 938 30.19 1.80 -0.12
C ARG A 938 30.04 3.30 0.13
N PRO A 939 31.14 4.04 0.45
CA PRO A 939 31.11 5.50 0.48
C PRO A 939 30.50 6.10 -0.79
N GLY A 940 29.60 7.08 -0.63
CA GLY A 940 28.85 7.71 -1.71
C GLY A 940 27.60 6.96 -2.16
N GLU A 941 27.40 5.71 -1.73
CA GLU A 941 26.22 4.92 -2.10
C GLU A 941 24.94 5.53 -1.52
N PRO A 942 23.88 5.73 -2.33
CA PRO A 942 22.60 6.21 -1.84
C PRO A 942 21.90 5.13 -1.01
N VAL A 943 21.40 5.52 0.16
CA VAL A 943 20.68 4.63 1.08
C VAL A 943 19.43 5.30 1.59
N VAL A 944 18.49 4.50 2.09
CA VAL A 944 17.35 5.01 2.85
C VAL A 944 17.75 5.09 4.31
N LEU A 945 17.61 6.26 4.91
CA LEU A 945 17.76 6.48 6.35
C LEU A 945 16.54 7.22 6.88
N MET A 946 15.48 6.49 7.22
CA MET A 946 14.24 7.09 7.70
C MET A 946 14.27 7.30 9.21
N GLY A 947 14.22 8.56 9.63
CA GLY A 947 14.18 8.94 11.03
C GLY A 947 14.65 10.39 11.27
N PRO A 948 14.82 10.80 12.53
CA PRO A 948 14.69 9.95 13.72
C PRO A 948 13.24 9.49 13.96
N THR A 949 13.11 8.32 14.57
CA THR A 949 11.85 7.76 15.09
C THR A 949 12.07 7.27 16.53
N GLY A 950 11.06 6.65 17.14
CA GLY A 950 11.03 6.44 18.59
C GLY A 950 10.86 7.75 19.36
N SER A 951 10.97 7.67 20.68
CA SER A 951 10.92 8.83 21.58
C SER A 951 12.33 9.13 22.10
N PRO A 952 12.75 10.40 22.24
CA PRO A 952 13.99 10.69 22.94
C PRO A 952 13.98 10.11 24.35
N THR A 953 15.09 9.55 24.80
CA THR A 953 15.24 9.13 26.20
C THR A 953 15.08 10.35 27.11
N GLU A 954 14.36 10.19 28.21
CA GLU A 954 14.23 11.22 29.24
C GLU A 954 15.60 11.47 29.90
N ILE A 955 16.06 12.71 29.91
CA ILE A 955 17.34 13.14 30.49
C ILE A 955 17.03 14.08 31.68
N PRO A 956 16.87 13.57 32.91
CA PRO A 956 16.70 14.40 34.10
C PRO A 956 18.01 15.07 34.53
N GLU A 957 17.88 16.22 35.20
CA GLU A 957 19.01 16.99 35.74
C GLU A 957 19.36 16.51 37.17
N HIS A 958 20.65 16.45 37.47
CA HIS A 958 21.19 16.20 38.82
C HIS A 958 20.78 14.87 39.50
N GLU A 959 20.43 13.83 38.72
CA GLU A 959 20.18 12.47 39.24
C GLU A 959 21.47 11.65 39.35
N THR A 960 21.46 10.58 40.15
CA THR A 960 22.43 9.49 40.03
C THR A 960 21.86 8.38 39.17
N VAL A 961 22.47 8.15 38.01
CA VAL A 961 21.97 7.23 36.98
C VAL A 961 22.91 6.04 36.84
N ILE A 962 22.33 4.83 36.88
CA ILE A 962 23.02 3.59 36.54
C ILE A 962 22.72 3.21 35.10
N LEU A 963 23.73 3.15 34.25
CA LEU A 963 23.63 2.61 32.90
C LEU A 963 24.09 1.16 32.87
N VAL A 964 23.31 0.27 32.26
CA VAL A 964 23.58 -1.17 32.21
C VAL A 964 23.54 -1.64 30.76
N GLY A 965 24.72 -1.77 30.15
CA GLY A 965 24.88 -2.07 28.72
C GLY A 965 25.43 -3.45 28.46
N GLY A 966 24.78 -4.20 27.57
CA GLY A 966 25.23 -5.55 27.18
C GLY A 966 25.54 -5.63 25.69
N GLY A 967 26.79 -5.91 25.33
CA GLY A 967 27.24 -6.06 23.95
C GLY A 967 26.91 -4.83 23.10
N LEU A 968 26.08 -5.00 22.06
CA LEU A 968 25.58 -3.92 21.20
C LEU A 968 24.81 -2.84 21.99
N GLY A 969 24.18 -3.18 23.12
CA GLY A 969 23.43 -2.22 23.93
C GLY A 969 24.28 -1.04 24.45
N ASN A 970 25.60 -1.21 24.54
CA ASN A 970 26.52 -0.13 24.89
C ASN A 970 26.54 1.00 23.83
N ALA A 971 26.26 0.70 22.55
CA ALA A 971 26.22 1.68 21.47
C ALA A 971 25.19 2.80 21.69
N VAL A 972 24.09 2.47 22.36
CA VAL A 972 23.01 3.43 22.64
C VAL A 972 23.34 4.25 23.88
N LEU A 973 23.87 3.58 24.89
CA LEU A 973 24.05 4.13 26.23
C LEU A 973 25.11 5.22 26.31
N PHE A 974 26.15 5.21 25.46
CA PHE A 974 27.15 6.29 25.55
C PHE A 974 26.57 7.65 25.14
N SER A 975 25.66 7.71 24.15
CA SER A 975 24.98 8.96 23.77
C SER A 975 24.06 9.48 24.89
N ILE A 976 23.37 8.55 25.57
CA ILE A 976 22.51 8.85 26.72
C ILE A 976 23.36 9.31 27.91
N GLY A 977 24.43 8.60 28.25
CA GLY A 977 25.30 8.91 29.37
C GLY A 977 26.00 10.24 29.22
N GLN A 978 26.50 10.57 28.02
CA GLN A 978 27.06 11.90 27.74
C GLN A 978 26.02 13.01 27.93
N ALA A 979 24.77 12.78 27.51
CA ALA A 979 23.69 13.74 27.73
C ALA A 979 23.34 13.91 29.22
N MET A 980 23.29 12.81 29.99
CA MET A 980 23.09 12.83 31.44
C MET A 980 24.21 13.60 32.16
N ARG A 981 25.47 13.33 31.80
CA ARG A 981 26.65 14.02 32.33
C ARG A 981 26.58 15.52 32.06
N LYS A 982 26.18 15.91 30.84
CA LYS A 982 26.00 17.31 30.45
C LYS A 982 24.86 17.99 31.23
N ALA A 983 23.82 17.25 31.60
CA ALA A 983 22.73 17.71 32.46
C ALA A 983 23.10 17.75 33.96
N GLY A 984 24.35 17.48 34.31
CA GLY A 984 24.84 17.54 35.70
C GLY A 984 24.51 16.30 36.55
N SER A 985 24.09 15.20 35.92
CA SER A 985 23.82 13.92 36.59
C SER A 985 25.12 13.12 36.77
N ARG A 986 25.18 12.32 37.85
CA ARG A 986 26.30 11.39 38.13
C ARG A 986 26.01 10.04 37.47
N VAL A 987 26.95 9.50 36.71
CA VAL A 987 26.71 8.29 35.91
C VAL A 987 27.65 7.15 36.31
N LEU A 988 27.05 6.07 36.84
CA LEU A 988 27.71 4.79 37.07
C LEU A 988 27.37 3.83 35.91
N TYR A 989 28.37 3.38 35.16
CA TYR A 989 28.15 2.62 33.94
C TYR A 989 28.71 1.19 34.05
N PHE A 990 27.83 0.19 33.99
CA PHE A 990 28.20 -1.22 33.80
C PHE A 990 28.24 -1.57 32.32
N ALA A 991 29.44 -1.74 31.77
CA ALA A 991 29.68 -2.11 30.37
C ALA A 991 30.02 -3.60 30.27
N GLY A 992 29.04 -4.42 29.89
CA GLY A 992 29.14 -5.88 29.82
C GLY A 992 29.37 -6.43 28.41
N TYR A 993 30.29 -7.38 28.31
CA TYR A 993 30.64 -8.09 27.08
C TYR A 993 30.83 -9.58 27.35
N LYS A 994 30.51 -10.43 26.37
CA LYS A 994 30.78 -11.87 26.49
C LYS A 994 32.27 -12.14 26.33
N ARG A 995 32.84 -11.71 25.20
CA ARG A 995 34.26 -11.95 24.90
C ARG A 995 35.06 -10.67 25.02
N MET A 996 36.36 -10.83 25.26
CA MET A 996 37.30 -9.70 25.31
C MET A 996 37.35 -8.93 23.98
N ILE A 997 37.21 -9.62 22.85
CA ILE A 997 37.24 -9.04 21.49
C ILE A 997 35.99 -8.22 21.15
N ASP A 998 34.91 -8.35 21.94
CA ASP A 998 33.65 -7.66 21.68
C ASP A 998 33.64 -6.20 22.20
N ARG A 999 34.70 -5.75 22.88
CA ARG A 999 34.79 -4.38 23.45
C ARG A 999 35.12 -3.35 22.36
N TYR A 1000 34.29 -2.31 22.23
CA TYR A 1000 34.44 -1.23 21.26
C TYR A 1000 34.14 0.15 21.88
N ARG A 1001 34.56 1.23 21.20
CA ARG A 1001 34.26 2.65 21.55
C ARG A 1001 34.52 2.98 23.02
N ILE A 1002 35.71 2.59 23.51
CA ILE A 1002 36.12 2.73 24.91
C ILE A 1002 36.05 4.20 25.36
N GLU A 1003 36.59 5.11 24.55
CA GLU A 1003 36.64 6.55 24.86
C GLU A 1003 35.24 7.17 25.03
N ASP A 1004 34.25 6.76 24.22
CA ASP A 1004 32.88 7.27 24.33
C ASP A 1004 32.18 6.77 25.60
N ILE A 1005 32.39 5.50 25.95
CA ILE A 1005 31.85 4.88 27.19
C ILE A 1005 32.43 5.58 28.42
N GLU A 1006 33.73 5.85 28.39
CA GLU A 1006 34.41 6.61 29.44
C GLU A 1006 33.86 8.04 29.51
N ALA A 1007 33.76 8.76 28.38
CA ALA A 1007 33.20 10.11 28.34
C ALA A 1007 31.74 10.17 28.83
N ALA A 1008 30.98 9.08 28.65
CA ALA A 1008 29.59 8.97 29.07
C ALA A 1008 29.39 8.73 30.58
N SER A 1009 30.45 8.61 31.37
CA SER A 1009 30.36 8.15 32.76
C SER A 1009 31.36 8.81 33.71
N ASP A 1010 30.99 8.86 34.99
CA ASP A 1010 31.91 9.16 36.10
C ASP A 1010 32.76 7.94 36.47
N VAL A 1011 32.13 6.76 36.47
CA VAL A 1011 32.74 5.48 36.84
C VAL A 1011 32.24 4.42 35.87
N VAL A 1012 33.15 3.65 35.29
CA VAL A 1012 32.84 2.44 34.52
C VAL A 1012 33.21 1.21 35.32
N VAL A 1013 32.31 0.23 35.34
CA VAL A 1013 32.59 -1.15 35.73
C VAL A 1013 32.63 -1.99 34.47
N TRP A 1014 33.84 -2.33 34.03
CA TRP A 1014 34.06 -3.16 32.85
C TRP A 1014 33.84 -4.63 33.19
N CYS A 1015 32.86 -5.25 32.54
CA CYS A 1015 32.41 -6.61 32.82
C CYS A 1015 32.66 -7.51 31.61
N CYS A 1016 33.36 -8.62 31.80
CA CYS A 1016 33.60 -9.63 30.77
C CYS A 1016 33.28 -11.02 31.31
N ASP A 1017 32.59 -11.86 30.54
CA ASP A 1017 32.35 -13.25 30.95
C ASP A 1017 33.66 -14.07 30.96
N GLU A 1018 34.68 -13.65 30.20
CA GLU A 1018 35.96 -14.33 30.02
C GLU A 1018 37.09 -13.75 30.89
N GLU A 1019 37.97 -14.62 31.40
CA GLU A 1019 39.25 -14.21 32.00
C GLU A 1019 40.24 -13.71 30.93
N PRO A 1020 41.13 -12.75 31.26
CA PRO A 1020 41.34 -12.11 32.56
C PRO A 1020 40.45 -10.88 32.83
N GLY A 1021 39.47 -10.63 31.95
CA GLY A 1021 38.66 -9.41 31.95
C GLY A 1021 39.42 -8.16 31.50
N PHE A 1022 38.71 -7.04 31.47
CA PHE A 1022 39.23 -5.77 30.96
C PHE A 1022 40.09 -5.03 31.99
N VAL A 1023 41.24 -4.52 31.56
CA VAL A 1023 42.03 -3.57 32.36
C VAL A 1023 41.44 -2.17 32.16
N PRO A 1024 40.98 -1.48 33.23
CA PRO A 1024 40.48 -0.11 33.12
C PRO A 1024 41.60 0.89 32.80
N SER A 1025 41.30 1.90 32.00
CA SER A 1025 42.27 2.94 31.62
C SER A 1025 42.29 4.13 32.60
N ARG A 1026 41.17 4.40 33.27
CA ARG A 1026 41.00 5.56 34.17
C ARG A 1026 41.11 5.17 35.65
N PRO A 1027 41.72 6.02 36.50
CA PRO A 1027 41.66 5.85 37.94
C PRO A 1027 40.22 5.90 38.45
N GLY A 1028 39.81 4.92 39.26
CA GLY A 1028 38.46 4.84 39.82
C GLY A 1028 37.53 3.86 39.09
N ASP A 1029 37.77 3.59 37.81
CA ASP A 1029 37.06 2.54 37.09
C ASP A 1029 37.39 1.15 37.68
N ARG A 1030 36.48 0.20 37.52
CA ARG A 1030 36.56 -1.16 38.07
C ARG A 1030 36.47 -2.21 36.97
N ARG A 1031 36.90 -3.43 37.29
CA ARG A 1031 36.74 -4.60 36.42
C ARG A 1031 36.06 -5.74 37.17
N PHE A 1032 35.33 -6.57 36.43
CA PHE A 1032 34.71 -7.79 36.93
C PHE A 1032 34.76 -8.88 35.86
N VAL A 1033 35.05 -10.12 36.28
CA VAL A 1033 34.95 -11.31 35.43
C VAL A 1033 33.70 -12.09 35.84
N GLY A 1034 32.78 -12.28 34.89
CA GLY A 1034 31.47 -12.87 35.09
C GLY A 1034 30.37 -12.01 34.46
N ASN A 1035 29.11 -12.33 34.74
CA ASN A 1035 27.99 -11.66 34.08
C ASN A 1035 27.65 -10.31 34.71
N ILE A 1036 26.90 -9.48 33.97
CA ILE A 1036 26.60 -8.10 34.34
C ILE A 1036 25.86 -7.95 35.68
N VAL A 1037 24.95 -8.86 36.02
CA VAL A 1037 24.20 -8.81 37.29
C VAL A 1037 25.11 -9.16 38.47
N GLN A 1038 26.02 -10.12 38.29
CA GLN A 1038 27.04 -10.45 39.29
C GLN A 1038 27.96 -9.25 39.53
N SER A 1039 28.39 -8.57 38.46
CA SER A 1039 29.19 -7.35 38.53
C SER A 1039 28.48 -6.23 39.30
N MET A 1040 27.20 -5.99 39.00
CA MET A 1040 26.38 -5.01 39.72
C MET A 1040 26.30 -5.33 41.22
N ARG A 1041 26.07 -6.60 41.58
CA ARG A 1041 26.04 -7.02 42.98
C ARG A 1041 27.40 -6.83 43.65
N ALA A 1042 28.49 -7.24 43.02
CA ALA A 1042 29.83 -7.14 43.56
C ALA A 1042 30.22 -5.67 43.81
N TYR A 1043 29.90 -4.77 42.86
CA TYR A 1043 30.06 -3.34 43.07
C TYR A 1043 29.21 -2.87 44.25
N ALA A 1044 27.91 -3.19 44.26
CA ALA A 1044 26.95 -2.75 45.29
C ALA A 1044 27.32 -3.22 46.70
N ALA A 1045 27.93 -4.40 46.83
CA ALA A 1045 28.42 -4.96 48.10
C ALA A 1045 29.80 -4.41 48.53
N GLY A 1046 30.46 -3.58 47.72
CA GLY A 1046 31.80 -3.04 47.99
C GLY A 1046 32.94 -4.03 47.73
N GLU A 1047 32.66 -5.17 47.10
CA GLU A 1047 33.65 -6.21 46.77
C GLU A 1047 34.66 -5.74 45.72
N LEU A 1048 34.32 -4.70 44.95
CA LEU A 1048 35.19 -4.08 43.94
C LEU A 1048 35.96 -2.85 44.47
N GLY A 1049 36.05 -2.69 45.79
CA GLY A 1049 36.72 -1.56 46.44
C GLY A 1049 35.80 -0.36 46.68
N GLU A 1050 36.38 0.81 46.90
CA GLU A 1050 35.64 2.03 47.27
C GLU A 1050 34.61 2.43 46.18
N GLN A 1051 33.39 2.75 46.62
CA GLN A 1051 32.28 3.20 45.79
C GLN A 1051 32.31 4.72 45.62
N VAL A 1052 32.96 5.21 44.56
CA VAL A 1052 32.96 6.65 44.21
C VAL A 1052 31.54 7.16 43.96
N ILE A 1053 30.65 6.30 43.46
CA ILE A 1053 29.21 6.51 43.41
C ILE A 1053 28.56 5.41 44.24
N SER A 1054 27.87 5.77 45.32
CA SER A 1054 27.17 4.76 46.10
C SER A 1054 26.05 4.16 45.27
N PHE A 1055 25.91 2.84 45.29
CA PHE A 1055 24.82 2.16 44.59
C PHE A 1055 23.44 2.56 45.15
N GLY A 1056 23.39 2.88 46.45
CA GLY A 1056 22.19 3.37 47.14
C GLY A 1056 21.78 4.80 46.78
N ASP A 1057 22.64 5.54 46.08
CA ASP A 1057 22.30 6.87 45.58
C ASP A 1057 21.52 6.82 44.27
N ALA A 1058 21.39 5.66 43.62
CA ALA A 1058 20.76 5.53 42.32
C ALA A 1058 19.28 5.93 42.32
N ASP A 1059 18.95 6.92 41.50
CA ASP A 1059 17.59 7.38 41.22
C ASP A 1059 16.99 6.62 40.03
N ARG A 1060 17.84 6.23 39.07
CA ARG A 1060 17.43 5.60 37.82
C ARG A 1060 18.37 4.50 37.37
N ILE A 1061 17.81 3.45 36.78
CA ILE A 1061 18.53 2.39 36.06
C ILE A 1061 18.04 2.39 34.60
N ILE A 1062 18.96 2.50 33.64
CA ILE A 1062 18.67 2.32 32.21
C ILE A 1062 19.41 1.09 31.72
N ALA A 1063 18.67 0.04 31.34
CA ALA A 1063 19.22 -1.22 30.86
C ALA A 1063 18.99 -1.35 29.34
N ILE A 1064 20.05 -1.61 28.59
CA ILE A 1064 19.98 -1.83 27.13
C ILE A 1064 20.89 -2.99 26.74
N GLY A 1065 20.32 -3.99 26.08
CA GLY A 1065 21.04 -5.16 25.56
C GLY A 1065 20.09 -6.23 25.05
N SER A 1066 20.43 -7.50 25.24
CA SER A 1066 19.49 -8.59 24.92
C SER A 1066 18.28 -8.57 25.84
N ASP A 1067 17.15 -9.07 25.34
CA ASP A 1067 15.92 -9.32 26.10
C ASP A 1067 16.21 -10.08 27.39
N ARG A 1068 17.07 -11.12 27.33
CA ARG A 1068 17.47 -11.91 28.50
C ARG A 1068 18.26 -11.13 29.53
N MET A 1069 19.17 -10.26 29.08
CA MET A 1069 19.97 -9.44 30.00
C MET A 1069 19.08 -8.41 30.71
N MET A 1070 18.23 -7.71 29.96
CA MET A 1070 17.32 -6.72 30.54
C MET A 1070 16.30 -7.36 31.49
N ALA A 1071 15.79 -8.56 31.16
CA ALA A 1071 14.95 -9.35 32.07
C ALA A 1071 15.69 -9.75 33.35
N ALA A 1072 16.97 -10.13 33.25
CA ALA A 1072 17.80 -10.46 34.40
C ALA A 1072 18.03 -9.25 35.31
N VAL A 1073 18.28 -8.06 34.75
CA VAL A 1073 18.39 -6.79 35.49
C VAL A 1073 17.06 -6.45 36.16
N ALA A 1074 15.94 -6.57 35.45
CA ALA A 1074 14.59 -6.33 35.99
C ALA A 1074 14.31 -7.23 37.22
N LYS A 1075 14.65 -8.52 37.14
CA LYS A 1075 14.51 -9.45 38.26
C LYS A 1075 15.48 -9.14 39.41
N ALA A 1076 16.74 -8.85 39.09
CA ALA A 1076 17.78 -8.64 40.09
C ALA A 1076 17.49 -7.44 41.01
N ARG A 1077 16.90 -6.38 40.47
CA ARG A 1077 16.42 -5.20 41.23
C ARG A 1077 15.53 -5.56 42.42
N HIS A 1078 14.64 -6.55 42.24
CA HIS A 1078 13.71 -6.99 43.28
C HIS A 1078 14.25 -8.14 44.15
N ALA A 1079 15.44 -8.65 43.83
CA ALA A 1079 16.09 -9.76 44.51
C ALA A 1079 17.50 -9.38 44.97
N ALA A 1080 18.53 -9.79 44.23
CA ALA A 1080 19.94 -9.68 44.64
C ALA A 1080 20.43 -8.23 44.86
N LEU A 1081 19.81 -7.25 44.21
CA LEU A 1081 20.19 -5.83 44.32
C LEU A 1081 19.27 -5.03 45.26
N LYS A 1082 18.15 -5.61 45.70
CA LYS A 1082 17.14 -4.93 46.53
C LYS A 1082 17.72 -4.26 47.80
N PRO A 1083 18.67 -4.88 48.54
CA PRO A 1083 19.21 -4.24 49.75
C PRO A 1083 20.04 -2.99 49.48
N TYR A 1084 20.48 -2.76 48.23
CA TYR A 1084 21.41 -1.71 47.86
C TYR A 1084 20.76 -0.57 47.06
N LEU A 1085 19.47 -0.67 46.75
CA LEU A 1085 18.75 0.28 45.90
C LEU A 1085 17.75 1.10 46.72
N LYS A 1086 17.51 2.36 46.32
CA LYS A 1086 16.42 3.17 46.89
C LYS A 1086 15.09 2.48 46.65
N ALA A 1087 14.14 2.63 47.57
CA ALA A 1087 12.82 2.00 47.41
C ALA A 1087 12.03 2.52 46.18
N GLN A 1088 12.24 3.79 45.77
CA GLN A 1088 11.46 4.48 44.73
C GLN A 1088 12.24 4.76 43.44
N HIS A 1089 13.36 4.06 43.19
CA HIS A 1089 14.13 4.28 41.96
C HIS A 1089 13.35 3.87 40.71
N GLN A 1090 13.59 4.57 39.60
CA GLN A 1090 13.01 4.26 38.31
C GLN A 1090 13.89 3.26 37.55
N ALA A 1091 13.28 2.40 36.74
CA ALA A 1091 14.04 1.46 35.94
C ALA A 1091 13.43 1.23 34.55
N ILE A 1092 14.22 1.50 33.53
CA ILE A 1092 13.79 1.58 32.14
C ILE A 1092 14.62 0.60 31.31
N GLY A 1093 13.96 -0.08 30.37
CA GLY A 1093 14.58 -0.88 29.32
C GLY A 1093 14.29 -0.27 27.97
N SER A 1094 15.31 -0.15 27.11
CA SER A 1094 15.10 0.20 25.70
C SER A 1094 14.76 -1.07 24.91
N ILE A 1095 13.48 -1.25 24.59
CA ILE A 1095 12.94 -2.49 24.04
C ILE A 1095 13.08 -2.55 22.52
N ASN A 1096 13.92 -3.47 22.05
CA ASN A 1096 14.11 -3.78 20.64
C ASN A 1096 13.12 -4.85 20.16
N SER A 1097 11.83 -4.51 20.10
CA SER A 1097 10.84 -5.40 19.46
C SER A 1097 11.08 -5.48 17.94
N PRO A 1098 10.67 -6.56 17.24
CA PRO A 1098 10.70 -6.60 15.78
C PRO A 1098 10.02 -5.38 15.14
N MET A 1099 10.62 -4.78 14.12
CA MET A 1099 10.06 -3.59 13.44
C MET A 1099 10.26 -3.68 11.93
N GLN A 1100 9.34 -3.07 11.19
CA GLN A 1100 9.41 -3.00 9.73
C GLN A 1100 9.13 -1.60 9.21
N CYS A 1101 7.93 -1.05 9.46
CA CYS A 1101 7.59 0.25 8.88
C CYS A 1101 8.31 1.41 9.57
N MET A 1102 8.43 1.37 10.91
CA MET A 1102 9.02 2.40 11.77
C MET A 1102 8.36 3.79 11.65
N MET A 1103 7.20 3.88 10.99
CA MET A 1103 6.42 5.11 10.79
C MET A 1103 5.48 5.45 11.96
N LYS A 1104 5.70 4.83 13.12
CA LYS A 1104 4.92 4.91 14.37
C LYS A 1104 3.46 4.45 14.26
N GLU A 1105 3.18 3.33 14.92
CA GLU A 1105 1.86 2.72 15.07
C GLU A 1105 1.17 2.16 13.79
N ILE A 1106 1.81 2.21 12.61
CA ILE A 1106 1.14 1.82 11.35
C ILE A 1106 1.04 0.30 11.14
N CYS A 1107 2.17 -0.44 11.17
CA CYS A 1107 2.15 -1.88 10.86
C CYS A 1107 1.90 -2.81 12.06
N ALA A 1108 2.03 -2.30 13.30
CA ALA A 1108 1.95 -3.07 14.54
C ALA A 1108 2.95 -4.22 14.74
N GLN A 1109 3.93 -4.43 13.85
CA GLN A 1109 5.01 -5.38 14.15
C GLN A 1109 5.81 -4.95 15.39
N CYS A 1110 5.88 -3.66 15.71
CA CYS A 1110 6.59 -3.15 16.88
C CYS A 1110 5.81 -3.31 18.21
N LEU A 1111 4.66 -4.01 18.25
CA LEU A 1111 3.83 -4.16 19.45
C LEU A 1111 4.51 -4.96 20.57
N GLN A 1112 4.66 -4.35 21.73
CA GLN A 1112 5.20 -4.97 22.93
C GLN A 1112 4.09 -5.13 23.98
N PRO A 1113 3.79 -6.37 24.44
CA PRO A 1113 2.90 -6.58 25.57
C PRO A 1113 3.50 -6.09 26.88
N HIS A 1114 2.66 -5.44 27.67
CA HIS A 1114 2.92 -4.99 29.03
C HIS A 1114 1.96 -5.68 30.00
N VAL A 1115 2.43 -5.99 31.20
CA VAL A 1115 1.64 -6.47 32.34
C VAL A 1115 1.79 -5.46 33.47
N ASP A 1116 0.69 -4.88 33.91
CA ASP A 1116 0.68 -4.02 35.10
C ASP A 1116 1.04 -4.86 36.34
N PRO A 1117 2.13 -4.55 37.07
CA PRO A 1117 2.56 -5.35 38.21
C PRO A 1117 1.60 -5.29 39.41
N ALA A 1118 0.74 -4.27 39.51
CA ALA A 1118 -0.22 -4.11 40.58
C ALA A 1118 -1.56 -4.80 40.26
N THR A 1119 -2.03 -4.70 39.02
CA THR A 1119 -3.36 -5.19 38.62
C THR A 1119 -3.34 -6.49 37.82
N GLY A 1120 -2.19 -6.87 37.26
CA GLY A 1120 -2.06 -7.97 36.29
C GLY A 1120 -2.66 -7.66 34.92
N LYS A 1121 -3.17 -6.44 34.69
CA LYS A 1121 -3.82 -6.06 33.44
C LYS A 1121 -2.81 -5.99 32.30
N ILE A 1122 -3.18 -6.57 31.16
CA ILE A 1122 -2.37 -6.50 29.94
C ILE A 1122 -2.66 -5.20 29.17
N SER A 1123 -1.61 -4.59 28.64
CA SER A 1123 -1.68 -3.48 27.69
C SER A 1123 -0.61 -3.62 26.62
N TYR A 1124 -0.62 -2.75 25.60
CA TYR A 1124 0.33 -2.85 24.49
C TYR A 1124 0.95 -1.50 24.18
N VAL A 1125 2.27 -1.50 24.01
CA VAL A 1125 3.06 -0.33 23.59
C VAL A 1125 3.61 -0.58 22.20
N PHE A 1126 3.58 0.44 21.35
CA PHE A 1126 4.30 0.39 20.08
C PHE A 1126 5.73 0.81 20.34
N SER A 1127 6.68 -0.14 20.36
CA SER A 1127 8.10 0.16 20.62
C SER A 1127 8.68 1.14 19.60
N CYS A 1128 8.12 1.18 18.38
CA CYS A 1128 8.50 2.16 17.39
C CYS A 1128 8.03 3.60 17.68
N PHE A 1129 7.03 3.76 18.54
CA PHE A 1129 6.60 5.04 19.11
C PHE A 1129 7.40 5.37 20.37
N ASN A 1130 7.48 4.43 21.31
CA ASN A 1130 8.26 4.56 22.54
C ASN A 1130 8.98 3.25 22.87
N GLN A 1131 10.30 3.25 22.66
CA GLN A 1131 11.18 2.12 22.93
C GLN A 1131 11.59 2.05 24.42
N ASP A 1132 11.64 3.18 25.12
CA ASP A 1132 12.01 3.25 26.53
C ASP A 1132 10.79 2.92 27.41
N GLN A 1133 10.80 1.71 27.99
CA GLN A 1133 9.66 1.15 28.70
C GLN A 1133 10.03 0.76 30.13
N PRO A 1134 9.13 0.93 31.12
CA PRO A 1134 9.39 0.50 32.50
C PRO A 1134 9.67 -1.00 32.56
N LEU A 1135 10.82 -1.39 33.11
CA LEU A 1135 11.26 -2.80 33.15
C LEU A 1135 10.27 -3.72 33.90
N ASP A 1136 9.54 -3.17 34.87
CA ASP A 1136 8.55 -3.90 35.68
C ASP A 1136 7.25 -4.21 34.92
N CYS A 1137 6.98 -3.49 33.83
CA CYS A 1137 5.78 -3.67 33.03
C CYS A 1137 6.01 -4.59 31.83
N VAL A 1138 7.25 -4.81 31.39
CA VAL A 1138 7.53 -5.56 30.16
C VAL A 1138 7.24 -7.05 30.34
N ASP A 1139 6.42 -7.62 29.45
CA ASP A 1139 6.31 -9.07 29.31
C ASP A 1139 7.51 -9.61 28.51
N TRP A 1140 8.54 -10.03 29.26
CA TRP A 1140 9.79 -10.56 28.73
C TRP A 1140 9.61 -11.88 27.96
N ASN A 1141 8.69 -12.73 28.41
CA ASN A 1141 8.39 -13.96 27.68
C ASN A 1141 7.72 -13.63 26.35
N GLY A 1142 6.74 -12.71 26.36
CA GLY A 1142 6.14 -12.18 25.13
C GLY A 1142 7.19 -11.62 24.16
N LEU A 1143 8.16 -10.85 24.62
CA LEU A 1143 9.24 -10.31 23.77
C LEU A 1143 10.11 -11.43 23.15
N ASP A 1144 10.60 -12.39 23.95
CA ASP A 1144 11.41 -13.53 23.49
C ASP A 1144 10.65 -14.35 22.43
N GLN A 1145 9.36 -14.61 22.65
CA GLN A 1145 8.53 -15.35 21.71
C GLN A 1145 8.40 -14.62 20.38
N ARG A 1146 8.18 -13.29 20.42
CA ARG A 1146 8.05 -12.45 19.22
C ARG A 1146 9.34 -12.35 18.41
N LEU A 1147 10.50 -12.28 19.07
CA LEU A 1147 11.81 -12.28 18.41
C LEU A 1147 12.09 -13.58 17.65
N LYS A 1148 11.45 -14.69 18.02
CA LYS A 1148 11.60 -16.01 17.37
C LYS A 1148 10.60 -16.29 16.24
N GLN A 1149 9.71 -15.35 15.90
CA GLN A 1149 8.64 -15.55 14.92
C GLN A 1149 9.12 -16.12 13.57
N ASN A 1150 10.31 -15.71 13.10
CA ASN A 1150 10.89 -16.10 11.82
C ASN A 1150 12.13 -17.03 11.95
N SER A 1151 12.43 -17.54 13.15
CA SER A 1151 13.74 -18.13 13.48
C SER A 1151 14.21 -19.22 12.51
N THR A 1152 13.31 -20.11 12.07
CA THR A 1152 13.66 -21.19 11.13
C THR A 1152 14.14 -20.67 9.78
N GLN A 1153 13.44 -19.67 9.22
CA GLN A 1153 13.82 -19.04 7.94
C GLN A 1153 15.07 -18.15 8.07
N GLU A 1154 15.18 -17.38 9.16
CA GLU A 1154 16.35 -16.51 9.41
C GLU A 1154 17.65 -17.30 9.43
N LYS A 1155 17.67 -18.43 10.14
CA LYS A 1155 18.84 -19.31 10.20
C LYS A 1155 19.25 -19.84 8.83
N LEU A 1156 18.30 -20.28 8.00
CA LEU A 1156 18.59 -20.72 6.63
C LEU A 1156 19.10 -19.58 5.74
N THR A 1157 18.48 -18.41 5.87
CA THR A 1157 18.85 -17.22 5.10
C THR A 1157 20.23 -16.70 5.48
N ALA A 1158 20.65 -16.80 6.74
CA ALA A 1158 22.00 -16.45 7.17
C ALA A 1158 23.06 -17.29 6.44
N GLU A 1159 22.93 -18.62 6.47
CA GLU A 1159 23.83 -19.54 5.75
C GLU A 1159 23.77 -19.32 4.22
N TRP A 1160 22.58 -19.07 3.68
CA TRP A 1160 22.41 -18.75 2.27
C TRP A 1160 23.12 -17.45 1.88
N LEU A 1161 23.06 -16.43 2.74
CA LEU A 1161 23.73 -15.16 2.50
C LEU A 1161 25.24 -15.33 2.56
N ASP A 1162 25.76 -16.12 3.51
CA ASP A 1162 27.18 -16.44 3.58
C ASP A 1162 27.67 -17.11 2.30
N HIS A 1163 26.90 -18.08 1.80
CA HIS A 1163 27.14 -18.69 0.50
C HIS A 1163 27.18 -17.64 -0.63
N CYS A 1164 26.21 -16.74 -0.70
CA CYS A 1164 26.16 -15.68 -1.69
C CYS A 1164 27.34 -14.69 -1.60
N LEU A 1165 27.75 -14.30 -0.39
CA LEU A 1165 28.86 -13.37 -0.16
C LEU A 1165 30.21 -14.00 -0.52
N VAL A 1166 30.40 -15.28 -0.21
CA VAL A 1166 31.59 -16.04 -0.66
C VAL A 1166 31.65 -16.11 -2.19
N LYS A 1167 30.50 -16.33 -2.86
CA LYS A 1167 30.42 -16.35 -4.33
C LYS A 1167 30.73 -15.01 -4.98
N LEU A 1168 30.46 -13.91 -4.29
CA LEU A 1168 30.79 -12.55 -4.74
C LEU A 1168 32.22 -12.12 -4.36
N GLU A 1169 33.01 -12.99 -3.72
CA GLU A 1169 34.35 -12.68 -3.21
C GLU A 1169 34.34 -11.53 -2.18
N LEU A 1170 33.21 -11.34 -1.49
CA LEU A 1170 33.04 -10.32 -0.44
C LEU A 1170 33.29 -10.89 0.97
N ARG A 1171 33.32 -12.21 1.12
CA ARG A 1171 33.61 -12.90 2.38
C ARG A 1171 34.59 -14.06 2.16
N ASP A 1172 35.58 -14.19 3.04
CA ASP A 1172 36.61 -15.26 2.96
C ASP A 1172 36.02 -16.64 3.27
N ILE A 1173 36.45 -17.65 2.50
CA ILE A 1173 36.04 -19.07 2.66
C ILE A 1173 36.39 -19.61 4.06
N GLN A 1174 37.44 -19.09 4.72
CA GLN A 1174 37.89 -19.58 6.03
C GLN A 1174 36.95 -19.23 7.20
N ARG A 1175 35.90 -18.44 6.95
CA ARG A 1175 34.89 -18.06 7.95
C ARG A 1175 33.65 -18.98 7.95
N VAL A 1176 33.48 -19.81 6.91
CA VAL A 1176 32.33 -20.72 6.69
C VAL A 1176 32.56 -22.08 7.33
#